data_AF-A0A3G5ANY0-F1
#
_entry.id   AF-A0A3G5ANY0-F1
#
_cell.length_a   1.000
_cell.length_b   1.000
_cell.length_c   1.000
_cell.angle_alpha   90.00
_cell.angle_beta   90.00
_cell.angle_gamma   90.00
#
_symmetry.space_group_name_H-M   'P 1'
#
loop_
_entity.id
_entity.type
_entity.pdbx_description
1 polymer ?
#
loop_
_entity_poly.entity_id
_entity_poly.type
_entity_poly.pdbx_seq_one_letter_code
_entity_poly.pdbx_strand_id
1 'polypeptide(L)'
;MLNHIKTIGLIGVLLCLTVKSNGDCPIKGKVGGKTVPDVLSLVKNQNGFSATIEIITPEEESIMVTERYNGAKKFGSIEINKLDQYLTETHYYYSATNEKYVIEDYGCTPSELSTDEKYNTINNWVVPESAKDEIDLFGNLDYLGPTQLMIWAQSVSDKAQYVGTQRIDGRNTDHWFHCLSDSLQIDWWFDSTSKLPFRFALNSTSEGTDAHVYNFLIFEPLQTSASDLVSYPIGFGCYRAATNQPKFPEYLSAEKFSLDMEALIMYTDPDKVILSSNRMIKYQNTYSFEITDEPNTTRIIQNPRHMGRYLVNAETGECKSEVVDWSQVKEDNLAVKWPWHKDVGFDLMKVIHTQAGVWSNYMGQISTDSGTMDVWEEDLTSFFSEDGVADVSATYYFPSIDRTKNPKQAPAKIVLRPHNKNYISMTQEIPYQVEIIIIDYEEDKVELSDRFDVTGCYDGPGEFTWFQIVMSDPNAGTYSKDLSTIREYFEQTLSTFVPVIRTPEIIVNLYEFNYYITVKLLERPPFKFYYSDSGKFAIENPTSILIRDHLEDCGDICTNDKNCHDFAYCSDFSCQIFSTSTGSSYASLKENDDCTTYFKNGYDIGETVIQRNILASTRNILSQIKTKVNAGEFVISKYALSADDLFIVSGPEEIGGIEDEFNDKISPVKGDEFAVIAGDSRLTMGETIHGVAYQDCLKLCINDDDCYSLSYCFNHHDECMLSTETKANLTKDLTAKTTHADGCDVMEKSFMAFYRKFPGQSLVRDAIDTITDIDESECARRCYEATGFPCKSFDFCTQPAEKGLSTNKHACFLHQFHLIEDTKHEIKDKIWDFSTSSCDHYAVVLSRDYTHYVGRQFKAGSVKIVKEITDVPLERCASDCNSADEGCLTFEYCESLVNERGSKVKSTCRLTTSSGSAVNYKVLESTSQTCSVYTNKAKAMQKASARGEDHFGVAMGLGSFFFVAAFALGIAGSIYYQRRRG
;
A
#
# COMPACT_ATOMS: atom_id res chain seq x y z
N MET A 1 109.23 12.57 43.24
CA MET A 1 109.70 13.35 44.40
C MET A 1 108.99 12.84 45.64
N LEU A 2 109.77 12.26 46.55
CA LEU A 2 109.60 12.11 48.02
C LEU A 2 108.27 11.54 48.55
N ASN A 3 108.23 10.26 48.99
CA ASN A 3 108.60 9.70 50.32
C ASN A 3 107.51 10.00 51.39
N HIS A 4 106.93 9.05 52.15
CA HIS A 4 107.47 7.95 52.97
C HIS A 4 106.36 6.89 53.25
N ILE A 5 106.54 5.57 53.05
CA ILE A 5 107.16 4.48 53.88
C ILE A 5 106.19 3.67 54.79
N LYS A 6 106.10 2.37 54.42
CA LYS A 6 106.04 1.05 55.16
C LYS A 6 104.87 0.75 56.13
N THR A 7 104.01 -0.27 55.92
CA THR A 7 104.13 -1.77 55.90
C THR A 7 104.06 -2.44 57.28
N ILE A 8 103.34 -3.59 57.32
CA ILE A 8 103.09 -4.63 58.36
C ILE A 8 101.67 -4.48 58.94
N GLY A 9 100.72 -5.43 58.88
CA GLY A 9 100.68 -6.83 58.45
C GLY A 9 99.80 -7.61 59.46
N LEU A 10 98.70 -8.23 59.03
CA LEU A 10 98.19 -9.57 59.43
C LEU A 10 96.70 -9.77 59.04
N ILE A 11 96.48 -10.79 58.21
CA ILE A 11 95.44 -11.83 58.23
C ILE A 11 94.16 -11.53 59.03
N GLY A 12 93.05 -11.43 58.29
CA GLY A 12 91.68 -11.55 58.79
C GLY A 12 90.75 -11.98 57.66
N VAL A 13 90.64 -13.29 57.45
CA VAL A 13 89.58 -13.91 56.64
C VAL A 13 88.24 -13.57 57.28
N LEU A 14 87.33 -12.88 56.57
CA LEU A 14 85.91 -12.98 56.85
C LEU A 14 85.10 -12.85 55.55
N LEU A 15 84.45 -13.98 55.23
CA LEU A 15 83.43 -14.25 54.23
C LEU A 15 82.67 -13.04 53.65
N CYS A 16 82.82 -12.81 52.34
CA CYS A 16 81.69 -12.40 51.50
C CYS A 16 80.85 -13.66 51.22
N LEU A 17 79.81 -13.88 52.02
CA LEU A 17 78.71 -14.75 51.62
C LEU A 17 77.86 -13.99 50.62
N THR A 18 78.02 -14.30 49.34
CA THR A 18 76.94 -14.20 48.36
C THR A 18 75.86 -15.19 48.76
N VAL A 19 74.95 -14.76 49.65
CA VAL A 19 73.68 -15.44 49.85
C VAL A 19 72.88 -15.22 48.57
N LYS A 20 72.89 -16.22 47.68
CA LYS A 20 71.69 -16.50 46.89
C LYS A 20 70.58 -16.67 47.92
N SER A 21 69.70 -15.68 48.07
CA SER A 21 68.48 -15.91 48.82
C SER A 21 67.75 -17.03 48.09
N ASN A 22 67.57 -18.16 48.76
CA ASN A 22 66.46 -19.05 48.42
C ASN A 22 65.21 -18.18 48.30
N GLY A 23 64.31 -18.52 47.39
CA GLY A 23 63.11 -17.76 47.05
C GLY A 23 62.09 -17.59 48.17
N ASP A 24 62.50 -17.46 49.43
CA ASP A 24 61.60 -17.20 50.55
C ASP A 24 60.98 -15.80 50.41
N CYS A 25 59.65 -15.76 50.42
CA CYS A 25 58.84 -14.54 50.47
C CYS A 25 59.40 -13.50 51.47
N PRO A 26 59.71 -12.26 51.04
CA PRO A 26 60.31 -11.26 51.91
C PRO A 26 59.35 -10.83 53.03
N ILE A 27 59.77 -10.92 54.29
CA ILE A 27 59.00 -10.36 55.42
C ILE A 27 59.17 -8.83 55.42
N LYS A 28 58.15 -8.09 54.97
CA LYS A 28 58.15 -6.62 54.85
C LYS A 28 57.38 -5.91 55.97
N GLY A 29 56.64 -6.64 56.81
CA GLY A 29 55.79 -6.05 57.85
C GLY A 29 55.32 -7.03 58.93
N LYS A 30 54.39 -6.58 59.79
CA LYS A 30 53.79 -7.43 60.83
C LYS A 30 52.54 -8.13 60.27
N VAL A 31 52.58 -9.46 60.19
CA VAL A 31 51.42 -10.29 59.82
C VAL A 31 50.24 -9.99 60.76
N GLY A 32 49.07 -9.72 60.21
CA GLY A 32 47.86 -9.41 60.99
C GLY A 32 47.93 -8.12 61.80
N GLY A 33 48.87 -7.21 61.50
CA GLY A 33 49.06 -5.96 62.24
C GLY A 33 47.91 -4.95 62.10
N LYS A 34 47.14 -5.05 61.00
CA LYS A 34 45.96 -4.23 60.69
C LYS A 34 45.11 -5.01 59.69
N THR A 35 43.80 -5.10 59.92
CA THR A 35 42.90 -5.75 58.97
C THR A 35 42.82 -4.91 57.70
N VAL A 36 42.85 -5.58 56.54
CA VAL A 36 42.53 -4.97 55.25
C VAL A 36 41.09 -4.40 55.34
N PRO A 37 40.77 -3.31 54.63
CA PRO A 37 39.39 -2.85 54.55
C PRO A 37 38.51 -3.80 53.72
N ASP A 38 37.32 -4.11 54.24
CA ASP A 38 36.30 -4.84 53.48
C ASP A 38 35.57 -3.88 52.53
N VAL A 39 35.91 -3.95 51.24
CA VAL A 39 35.31 -3.11 50.18
C VAL A 39 33.80 -3.25 50.13
N LEU A 40 33.26 -4.45 50.36
CA LEU A 40 31.81 -4.68 50.35
C LEU A 40 31.13 -4.04 51.55
N SER A 41 31.82 -3.94 52.69
CA SER A 41 31.30 -3.24 53.87
C SER A 41 31.15 -1.73 53.64
N LEU A 42 32.01 -1.13 52.80
CA LEU A 42 31.97 0.30 52.45
C LEU A 42 30.72 0.65 51.62
N VAL A 43 30.11 -0.35 50.98
CA VAL A 43 28.91 -0.22 50.16
C VAL A 43 27.70 -0.98 50.73
N LYS A 44 27.81 -1.55 51.93
CA LYS A 44 26.77 -2.42 52.53
C LYS A 44 25.42 -1.73 52.77
N ASN A 45 25.42 -0.40 52.89
CA ASN A 45 24.21 0.41 53.04
C ASN A 45 23.70 0.97 51.69
N GLN A 46 24.33 0.58 50.59
CA GLN A 46 24.08 1.08 49.23
C GLN A 46 23.79 -0.12 48.32
N ASN A 47 23.12 0.13 47.19
CA ASN A 47 22.69 -0.96 46.31
C ASN A 47 23.82 -1.50 45.42
N GLY A 48 25.06 -1.00 45.54
CA GLY A 48 26.22 -1.47 44.78
C GLY A 48 27.34 -0.43 44.66
N PHE A 49 28.19 -0.54 43.63
CA PHE A 49 29.34 0.36 43.39
C PHE A 49 29.59 0.69 41.90
N SER A 50 30.29 1.80 41.66
CA SER A 50 30.89 2.17 40.38
C SER A 50 32.39 2.44 40.60
N ALA A 51 33.25 1.87 39.75
CA ALA A 51 34.69 2.02 39.84
C ALA A 51 35.30 2.31 38.47
N THR A 52 36.28 3.19 38.41
CA THR A 52 37.12 3.41 37.23
C THR A 52 38.55 3.04 37.61
N ILE A 53 39.08 2.04 36.91
CA ILE A 53 40.37 1.43 37.16
C ILE A 53 41.26 1.63 35.93
N GLU A 54 42.45 2.18 36.12
CA GLU A 54 43.50 2.15 35.11
C GLU A 54 44.38 0.92 35.37
N ILE A 55 44.54 0.07 34.38
CA ILE A 55 45.39 -1.12 34.42
C ILE A 55 46.63 -0.81 33.57
N ILE A 56 47.80 -0.89 34.20
CA ILE A 56 49.11 -0.74 33.54
C ILE A 56 49.73 -2.13 33.44
N THR A 57 50.03 -2.56 32.22
CA THR A 57 50.70 -3.84 31.97
C THR A 57 52.24 -3.69 32.03
N PRO A 58 53.00 -4.79 32.13
CA PRO A 58 54.46 -4.79 32.01
C PRO A 58 54.99 -4.12 30.73
N GLU A 59 54.22 -4.17 29.64
CA GLU A 59 54.51 -3.52 28.37
C GLU A 59 54.23 -2.01 28.36
N GLU A 60 53.85 -1.44 29.51
CA GLU A 60 53.42 -0.04 29.70
C GLU A 60 52.13 0.32 28.92
N GLU A 61 51.34 -0.67 28.51
CA GLU A 61 50.01 -0.43 27.95
C GLU A 61 49.04 -0.02 29.07
N SER A 62 48.29 1.06 28.84
CA SER A 62 47.26 1.55 29.78
C SER A 62 45.87 1.19 29.27
N ILE A 63 45.15 0.40 30.06
CA ILE A 63 43.78 -0.04 29.80
C ILE A 63 42.86 0.62 30.83
N MET A 64 41.87 1.35 30.35
CA MET A 64 40.87 1.98 31.21
C MET A 64 39.67 1.06 31.36
N VAL A 65 39.36 0.65 32.58
CA VAL A 65 38.22 -0.21 32.90
C VAL A 65 37.22 0.54 33.75
N THR A 66 35.96 0.59 33.31
CA THR A 66 34.85 1.07 34.14
C THR A 66 33.97 -0.09 34.55
N GLU A 67 33.93 -0.37 35.86
CA GLU A 67 33.13 -1.43 36.45
C GLU A 67 31.92 -0.83 37.18
N ARG A 68 30.74 -1.41 36.99
CA ARG A 68 29.52 -1.09 37.74
C ARG A 68 28.89 -2.37 38.23
N TYR A 69 28.43 -2.41 39.47
CA TYR A 69 27.77 -3.59 40.02
C TYR A 69 26.60 -3.20 40.93
N ASN A 70 25.44 -3.84 40.73
CA ASN A 70 24.23 -3.72 41.52
C ASN A 70 24.04 -4.97 42.38
N GLY A 71 24.30 -4.86 43.69
CA GLY A 71 24.19 -5.96 44.65
C GLY A 71 22.77 -6.41 44.95
N ALA A 72 21.75 -5.55 44.78
CA ALA A 72 20.36 -5.95 44.98
C ALA A 72 19.86 -6.87 43.84
N LYS A 73 20.28 -6.59 42.61
CA LYS A 73 19.92 -7.37 41.41
C LYS A 73 20.93 -8.45 41.02
N LYS A 74 22.10 -8.50 41.68
CA LYS A 74 23.24 -9.37 41.34
C LYS A 74 23.65 -9.27 39.87
N PHE A 75 23.82 -8.04 39.42
CA PHE A 75 24.12 -7.70 38.04
C PHE A 75 25.33 -6.76 37.99
N GLY A 76 26.21 -6.89 36.99
CA GLY A 76 27.28 -5.92 36.74
C GLY A 76 27.65 -5.73 35.28
N SER A 77 28.35 -4.63 35.01
CA SER A 77 28.94 -4.29 33.72
C SER A 77 30.43 -3.96 33.85
N ILE A 78 31.24 -4.38 32.88
CA ILE A 78 32.66 -4.08 32.78
C ILE A 78 32.92 -3.52 31.39
N GLU A 79 33.25 -2.24 31.32
CA GLU A 79 33.57 -1.52 30.09
C GLU A 79 35.09 -1.36 30.00
N ILE A 80 35.67 -1.86 28.91
CA ILE A 80 37.11 -1.88 28.65
C ILE A 80 37.40 -0.93 27.50
N ASN A 81 38.18 0.11 27.79
CA ASN A 81 38.62 1.12 26.85
C ASN A 81 40.14 1.00 26.67
N LYS A 82 40.58 0.50 25.51
CA LYS A 82 42.00 0.46 25.13
C LYS A 82 42.34 1.73 24.37
N LEU A 83 43.22 2.57 24.94
CA LEU A 83 43.53 3.91 24.42
C LEU A 83 44.01 3.91 22.95
N ASP A 84 44.63 2.82 22.50
CA ASP A 84 45.26 2.73 21.18
C ASP A 84 44.39 2.09 20.10
N GLN A 85 43.22 1.53 20.45
CA GLN A 85 42.42 0.71 19.52
C GLN A 85 41.08 1.32 19.11
N TYR A 86 40.62 2.43 19.73
CA TYR A 86 39.24 2.97 19.56
C TYR A 86 38.12 1.93 19.79
N LEU A 87 38.46 0.74 20.31
CA LEU A 87 37.54 -0.34 20.59
C LEU A 87 37.12 -0.26 22.05
N THR A 88 35.82 -0.10 22.27
CA THR A 88 35.19 -0.28 23.57
C THR A 88 34.54 -1.65 23.61
N GLU A 89 34.99 -2.52 24.51
CA GLU A 89 34.37 -3.81 24.78
C GLU A 89 33.59 -3.70 26.09
N THR A 90 32.30 -4.06 26.09
CA THR A 90 31.49 -4.02 27.31
C THR A 90 30.92 -5.39 27.64
N HIS A 91 31.27 -5.91 28.80
CA HIS A 91 30.69 -7.14 29.33
C HIS A 91 29.55 -6.82 30.30
N TYR A 92 28.38 -7.38 30.05
CA TYR A 92 27.26 -7.39 30.99
C TYR A 92 27.12 -8.79 31.57
N TYR A 93 26.91 -8.92 32.89
CA TYR A 93 26.73 -10.21 33.52
C TYR A 93 25.62 -10.18 34.58
N TYR A 94 24.77 -11.21 34.54
CA TYR A 94 23.60 -11.38 35.38
C TYR A 94 23.74 -12.67 36.18
N SER A 95 24.33 -12.58 37.37
CA SER A 95 24.59 -13.75 38.21
C SER A 95 23.32 -14.44 38.72
N ALA A 96 22.19 -13.72 38.78
CA ALA A 96 20.89 -14.28 39.16
C ALA A 96 20.27 -15.19 38.08
N THR A 97 20.54 -14.91 36.79
CA THR A 97 20.00 -15.67 35.65
C THR A 97 21.08 -16.47 34.92
N ASN A 98 22.34 -16.40 35.36
CA ASN A 98 23.52 -16.98 34.70
C ASN A 98 23.64 -16.57 33.23
N GLU A 99 23.45 -15.28 32.94
CA GLU A 99 23.60 -14.73 31.58
C GLU A 99 24.81 -13.80 31.51
N LYS A 100 25.57 -13.85 30.42
CA LYS A 100 26.66 -12.92 30.10
C LYS A 100 26.48 -12.43 28.66
N TYR A 101 26.72 -11.15 28.44
CA TYR A 101 26.67 -10.52 27.12
C TYR A 101 27.98 -9.76 26.92
N VAL A 102 28.59 -9.92 25.75
CA VAL A 102 29.78 -9.16 25.35
C VAL A 102 29.38 -8.29 24.17
N ILE A 103 29.53 -6.98 24.35
CA ILE A 103 29.28 -5.97 23.33
C ILE A 103 30.62 -5.54 22.75
N GLU A 104 30.80 -5.78 21.46
CA GLU A 104 31.96 -5.35 20.68
C GLU A 104 31.47 -4.55 19.47
N ASP A 105 31.94 -3.30 19.33
CA ASP A 105 31.50 -2.36 18.30
C ASP A 105 29.98 -2.08 18.34
N TYR A 106 29.22 -2.87 17.57
CA TYR A 106 27.76 -2.80 17.39
C TYR A 106 27.07 -4.17 17.51
N GLY A 107 27.83 -5.22 17.88
CA GLY A 107 27.33 -6.59 17.98
C GLY A 107 27.26 -7.07 19.42
N CYS A 108 26.36 -8.01 19.66
CA CYS A 108 26.20 -8.66 20.96
C CYS A 108 26.44 -10.17 20.86
N THR A 109 27.30 -10.68 21.73
CA THR A 109 27.54 -12.12 21.90
C THR A 109 27.02 -12.58 23.26
N PRO A 110 25.84 -13.20 23.33
CA PRO A 110 25.36 -13.79 24.57
C PRO A 110 26.05 -15.13 24.84
N SER A 111 26.26 -15.42 26.11
CA SER A 111 26.86 -16.66 26.62
C SER A 111 26.26 -17.02 27.98
N GLU A 112 26.27 -18.31 28.31
CA GLU A 112 25.89 -18.77 29.65
C GLU A 112 27.02 -18.42 30.63
N LEU A 113 26.66 -17.74 31.71
CA LEU A 113 27.58 -17.40 32.80
C LEU A 113 27.74 -18.60 33.74
N SER A 114 28.32 -19.67 33.20
CA SER A 114 28.68 -20.88 33.93
C SER A 114 29.72 -20.59 35.01
N THR A 115 29.91 -21.52 35.95
CA THR A 115 30.96 -21.40 36.96
C THR A 115 32.34 -21.24 36.32
N ASP A 116 32.65 -22.03 35.29
CA ASP A 116 33.92 -21.95 34.55
C ASP A 116 34.05 -20.59 33.85
N GLU A 117 32.98 -20.06 33.27
CA GLU A 117 33.01 -18.75 32.61
C GLU A 117 33.19 -17.59 33.60
N LYS A 118 32.63 -17.70 34.81
CA LYS A 118 32.90 -16.75 35.91
C LYS A 118 34.37 -16.77 36.29
N TYR A 119 34.95 -17.96 36.44
CA TYR A 119 36.39 -18.10 36.72
C TYR A 119 37.24 -17.55 35.58
N ASN A 120 36.94 -17.89 34.32
CA ASN A 120 37.66 -17.37 33.16
C ASN A 120 37.60 -15.84 33.09
N THR A 121 36.42 -15.26 33.31
CA THR A 121 36.25 -13.79 33.31
C THR A 121 37.05 -13.13 34.42
N ILE A 122 37.05 -13.70 35.64
CA ILE A 122 37.85 -13.16 36.75
C ILE A 122 39.36 -13.33 36.49
N ASN A 123 39.76 -14.48 35.93
CA ASN A 123 41.15 -14.80 35.61
C ASN A 123 41.71 -13.87 34.52
N ASN A 124 40.87 -13.30 33.65
CA ASN A 124 41.31 -12.27 32.70
C ASN A 124 41.83 -11.02 33.41
N TRP A 125 41.43 -10.76 34.65
CA TRP A 125 41.96 -9.66 35.45
C TRP A 125 43.19 -10.04 36.26
N VAL A 126 43.64 -11.29 36.22
CA VAL A 126 44.77 -11.83 37.00
C VAL A 126 45.88 -12.20 36.01
N VAL A 127 46.78 -11.26 35.71
CA VAL A 127 47.52 -11.26 34.42
C VAL A 127 48.96 -11.82 34.47
N PRO A 128 49.25 -12.86 35.25
CA PRO A 128 50.24 -13.82 34.74
C PRO A 128 49.56 -15.16 34.42
N GLU A 129 49.86 -15.72 33.24
CA GLU A 129 49.53 -17.13 32.94
C GLU A 129 50.08 -18.06 34.03
N SER A 130 51.25 -17.71 34.58
CA SER A 130 51.89 -18.39 35.71
C SER A 130 51.13 -18.27 37.03
N ALA A 131 50.21 -17.33 37.15
CA ALA A 131 49.39 -17.12 38.34
C ALA A 131 47.99 -17.77 38.21
N LYS A 132 47.53 -18.09 36.99
CA LYS A 132 46.18 -18.65 36.77
C LYS A 132 45.96 -19.98 37.50
N ASP A 133 46.96 -20.87 37.51
CA ASP A 133 46.89 -22.18 38.16
C ASP A 133 47.09 -22.10 39.69
N GLU A 134 47.67 -21.01 40.20
CA GLU A 134 47.93 -20.81 41.63
C GLU A 134 46.73 -20.13 42.35
N ILE A 135 45.70 -19.71 41.59
CA ILE A 135 44.65 -18.79 42.04
C ILE A 135 43.27 -19.46 42.01
N ASP A 136 43.10 -20.51 42.81
CA ASP A 136 41.78 -21.10 43.16
C ASP A 136 41.05 -20.24 44.24
N LEU A 137 41.27 -18.92 44.22
CA LEU A 137 41.16 -18.03 45.39
C LEU A 137 39.81 -17.33 45.57
N PHE A 138 39.00 -17.25 44.52
CA PHE A 138 37.79 -16.43 44.54
C PHE A 138 36.59 -17.25 45.01
N GLY A 139 36.30 -17.18 46.31
CA GLY A 139 35.13 -17.85 46.90
C GLY A 139 33.79 -17.20 46.59
N ASN A 140 33.78 -15.98 46.04
CA ASN A 140 32.57 -15.26 45.64
C ASN A 140 32.63 -14.90 44.16
N LEU A 141 31.79 -15.55 43.35
CA LEU A 141 31.72 -15.37 41.90
C LEU A 141 30.57 -14.44 41.48
N ASP A 142 30.03 -13.63 42.41
CA ASP A 142 29.01 -12.64 42.10
C ASP A 142 29.60 -11.37 41.44
N TYR A 143 30.91 -11.11 41.58
CA TYR A 143 31.62 -9.96 41.01
C TYR A 143 32.70 -10.44 40.05
N LEU A 144 32.66 -9.93 38.82
CA LEU A 144 33.53 -10.42 37.75
C LEU A 144 34.57 -9.42 37.27
N GLY A 145 34.60 -8.17 37.78
CA GLY A 145 35.53 -7.14 37.35
C GLY A 145 36.77 -6.98 38.25
N PRO A 146 37.66 -6.02 37.95
CA PRO A 146 38.91 -5.82 38.70
C PRO A 146 38.74 -5.55 40.20
N THR A 147 37.59 -5.01 40.63
CA THR A 147 37.29 -4.81 42.06
C THR A 147 37.34 -6.12 42.85
N GLN A 148 37.13 -7.27 42.19
CA GLN A 148 37.24 -8.59 42.81
C GLN A 148 38.64 -8.84 43.42
N LEU A 149 39.70 -8.22 42.89
CA LEU A 149 41.06 -8.28 43.46
C LEU A 149 41.11 -7.65 44.86
N MET A 150 40.38 -6.56 45.07
CA MET A 150 40.30 -5.87 46.35
C MET A 150 39.37 -6.59 47.34
N ILE A 151 38.31 -7.25 46.84
CA ILE A 151 37.46 -8.14 47.66
C ILE A 151 38.27 -9.34 48.14
N TRP A 152 39.09 -9.91 47.26
CA TRP A 152 39.97 -11.02 47.63
C TRP A 152 41.03 -10.62 48.66
N ALA A 153 41.62 -9.42 48.56
CA ALA A 153 42.59 -8.92 49.53
C ALA A 153 42.06 -8.99 50.97
N GLN A 154 40.75 -8.74 51.16
CA GLN A 154 40.10 -8.90 52.46
C GLN A 154 40.06 -10.34 52.95
N SER A 155 39.81 -11.30 52.06
CA SER A 155 39.70 -12.73 52.39
C SER A 155 41.00 -13.33 52.91
N VAL A 156 42.14 -12.72 52.57
CA VAL A 156 43.49 -13.12 53.02
C VAL A 156 44.08 -12.14 54.04
N SER A 157 43.26 -11.26 54.61
CA SER A 157 43.73 -10.22 55.53
C SER A 157 44.46 -10.75 56.75
N ASP A 158 44.17 -11.96 57.21
CA ASP A 158 44.84 -12.63 58.34
C ASP A 158 46.24 -13.12 57.99
N LYS A 159 46.49 -13.39 56.70
CA LYS A 159 47.78 -13.79 56.12
C LYS A 159 48.59 -12.62 55.58
N ALA A 160 47.96 -11.46 55.44
CA ALA A 160 48.60 -10.24 54.94
C ALA A 160 49.53 -9.59 55.97
N GLN A 161 50.63 -9.02 55.49
CA GLN A 161 51.54 -8.20 56.28
C GLN A 161 51.20 -6.73 56.08
N TYR A 162 50.90 -6.01 57.17
CA TYR A 162 50.78 -4.57 57.12
C TYR A 162 52.19 -3.94 57.09
N VAL A 163 52.50 -3.21 56.02
CA VAL A 163 53.80 -2.60 55.78
C VAL A 163 53.89 -1.21 56.41
N GLY A 164 52.78 -0.47 56.43
CA GLY A 164 52.70 0.88 57.01
C GLY A 164 51.87 1.83 56.17
N THR A 165 51.79 3.09 56.61
CA THR A 165 51.15 4.17 55.83
C THR A 165 52.21 4.86 54.97
N GLN A 166 51.96 5.00 53.67
CA GLN A 166 52.86 5.59 52.69
C GLN A 166 52.16 6.68 51.88
N ARG A 167 52.92 7.61 51.31
CA ARG A 167 52.37 8.65 50.43
C ARG A 167 52.58 8.26 48.97
N ILE A 168 51.51 7.95 48.25
CA ILE A 168 51.52 7.53 46.85
C ILE A 168 50.62 8.49 46.06
N ASP A 169 51.15 9.04 44.97
CA ASP A 169 50.49 10.03 44.10
C ASP A 169 49.78 11.15 44.89
N GLY A 170 50.47 11.63 45.92
CA GLY A 170 50.01 12.72 46.78
C GLY A 170 49.05 12.30 47.91
N ARG A 171 48.51 11.07 47.93
CA ARG A 171 47.57 10.56 48.93
C ARG A 171 48.24 9.69 49.99
N ASN A 172 47.75 9.75 51.23
CA ASN A 172 48.21 8.88 52.31
C ASN A 172 47.45 7.55 52.24
N THR A 173 48.17 6.46 52.04
CA THR A 173 47.61 5.12 51.84
C THR A 173 48.16 4.15 52.86
N ASP A 174 47.30 3.28 53.36
CA ASP A 174 47.69 2.12 54.15
C ASP A 174 48.10 1.00 53.19
N HIS A 175 49.26 0.36 53.41
CA HIS A 175 49.85 -0.64 52.52
C HIS A 175 49.90 -2.03 53.18
N TRP A 176 49.41 -3.03 52.45
CA TRP A 176 49.52 -4.45 52.79
C TRP A 176 50.16 -5.24 51.67
N PHE A 177 50.74 -6.38 52.04
CA PHE A 177 51.44 -7.25 51.14
C PHE A 177 51.22 -8.73 51.50
N HIS A 178 51.12 -9.59 50.49
CA HIS A 178 51.00 -11.05 50.61
C HIS A 178 51.76 -11.74 49.46
N CYS A 179 52.50 -12.83 49.76
CA CYS A 179 53.05 -13.68 48.71
C CYS A 179 52.09 -14.83 48.43
N LEU A 180 51.80 -15.04 47.15
CA LEU A 180 51.09 -16.23 46.68
C LEU A 180 52.02 -17.42 46.54
N SER A 181 53.23 -17.16 46.02
CA SER A 181 54.30 -18.14 45.88
C SER A 181 55.66 -17.44 46.05
N ASP A 182 56.73 -18.23 45.99
CA ASP A 182 58.11 -17.74 46.05
C ASP A 182 58.43 -16.74 44.91
N SER A 183 57.70 -16.85 43.80
CA SER A 183 57.83 -16.03 42.59
C SER A 183 56.81 -14.89 42.46
N LEU A 184 55.74 -14.87 43.27
CA LEU A 184 54.60 -13.98 43.03
C LEU A 184 54.18 -13.22 44.30
N GLN A 185 54.29 -11.90 44.23
CA GLN A 185 53.96 -10.97 45.30
C GLN A 185 52.75 -10.11 44.91
N ILE A 186 51.85 -9.90 45.87
CA ILE A 186 50.73 -8.97 45.73
C ILE A 186 50.81 -7.88 46.79
N ASP A 187 50.61 -6.64 46.34
CA ASP A 187 50.58 -5.45 47.17
C ASP A 187 49.23 -4.73 46.99
N TRP A 188 48.65 -4.23 48.08
CA TRP A 188 47.38 -3.49 48.07
C TRP A 188 47.48 -2.21 48.89
N TRP A 189 46.87 -1.15 48.37
CA TRP A 189 46.82 0.16 48.99
C TRP A 189 45.39 0.65 49.10
N PHE A 190 45.04 1.12 50.29
CA PHE A 190 43.76 1.76 50.58
C PHE A 190 44.01 3.16 51.10
N ASP A 191 43.13 4.11 50.79
CA ASP A 191 43.21 5.44 51.37
C ASP A 191 43.15 5.37 52.90
N SER A 192 44.12 5.98 53.58
CA SER A 192 44.25 5.89 55.03
C SER A 192 43.09 6.52 55.79
N THR A 193 42.33 7.43 55.15
CA THR A 193 41.20 8.14 55.75
C THR A 193 39.87 7.51 55.35
N SER A 194 39.58 7.42 54.06
CA SER A 194 38.29 6.93 53.55
C SER A 194 38.19 5.40 53.53
N LYS A 195 39.33 4.71 53.63
CA LYS A 195 39.44 3.25 53.48
C LYS A 195 39.02 2.73 52.11
N LEU A 196 38.88 3.60 51.12
CA LEU A 196 38.54 3.21 49.75
C LEU A 196 39.75 2.54 49.06
N PRO A 197 39.51 1.61 48.13
CA PRO A 197 40.55 1.05 47.28
C PRO A 197 41.33 2.15 46.55
N PHE A 198 42.65 2.01 46.46
CA PHE A 198 43.49 2.99 45.76
C PHE A 198 44.41 2.34 44.71
N ARG A 199 45.14 1.28 45.08
CA ARG A 199 46.03 0.58 44.15
C ARG A 199 46.13 -0.90 44.50
N PHE A 200 46.23 -1.74 43.48
CA PHE A 200 46.65 -3.13 43.58
C PHE A 200 47.83 -3.34 42.65
N ALA A 201 48.86 -4.07 43.08
CA ALA A 201 49.99 -4.42 42.23
C ALA A 201 50.32 -5.90 42.38
N LEU A 202 50.56 -6.54 41.24
CA LEU A 202 50.99 -7.93 41.15
C LEU A 202 52.39 -7.96 40.56
N ASN A 203 53.35 -8.36 41.38
CA ASN A 203 54.78 -8.29 41.09
C ASN A 203 55.36 -9.71 40.96
N SER A 204 55.98 -10.00 39.81
CA SER A 204 56.83 -11.18 39.65
C SER A 204 58.22 -10.92 40.25
N THR A 205 58.64 -11.72 41.24
CA THR A 205 59.91 -11.55 41.94
C THR A 205 61.12 -12.00 41.10
N SER A 206 60.90 -12.72 39.99
CA SER A 206 61.97 -13.26 39.16
C SER A 206 62.57 -12.29 38.14
N GLU A 207 61.85 -11.24 37.73
CA GLU A 207 62.31 -10.34 36.64
C GLU A 207 62.29 -8.83 36.96
N GLY A 208 61.77 -8.40 38.12
CA GLY A 208 62.00 -7.05 38.66
C GLY A 208 61.35 -5.88 37.91
N THR A 209 60.71 -6.10 36.76
CA THR A 209 60.01 -5.09 35.95
C THR A 209 58.57 -5.45 35.58
N ASP A 210 58.14 -6.70 35.79
CA ASP A 210 56.82 -7.16 35.32
C ASP A 210 55.76 -7.00 36.40
N ALA A 211 55.34 -5.76 36.61
CA ALA A 211 54.30 -5.41 37.55
C ALA A 211 53.00 -5.06 36.81
N HIS A 212 51.94 -5.83 37.03
CA HIS A 212 50.60 -5.39 36.67
C HIS A 212 50.07 -4.47 37.78
N VAL A 213 49.77 -3.23 37.44
CA VAL A 213 49.30 -2.22 38.40
C VAL A 213 47.86 -1.81 38.06
N TYR A 214 46.99 -1.82 39.07
CA TYR A 214 45.58 -1.48 38.96
C TYR A 214 45.33 -0.27 39.85
N ASN A 215 45.21 0.90 39.23
CA ASN A 215 44.96 2.17 39.89
C ASN A 215 43.45 2.41 39.96
N PHE A 216 42.88 2.42 41.17
CA PHE A 216 41.48 2.78 41.38
C PHE A 216 41.38 4.30 41.42
N LEU A 217 41.10 4.89 40.26
CA LEU A 217 41.00 6.34 40.10
C LEU A 217 39.74 6.89 40.77
N ILE A 218 38.63 6.16 40.60
CA ILE A 218 37.31 6.46 41.16
C ILE A 218 36.75 5.18 41.75
N PHE A 219 36.21 5.26 42.97
CA PHE A 219 35.41 4.21 43.58
C PHE A 219 34.29 4.86 44.38
N GLU A 220 33.05 4.65 43.96
CA GLU A 220 31.88 5.31 44.53
C GLU A 220 30.78 4.28 44.85
N PRO A 221 30.12 4.39 46.01
CA PRO A 221 28.88 3.66 46.25
C PRO A 221 27.80 4.15 45.27
N LEU A 222 27.00 3.25 44.72
CA LEU A 222 25.87 3.63 43.87
C LEU A 222 24.78 4.30 44.72
N GLN A 223 24.66 5.62 44.63
CA GLN A 223 23.66 6.43 45.35
C GLN A 223 22.29 6.51 44.64
N THR A 224 22.20 6.11 43.36
CA THR A 224 20.98 6.20 42.55
C THR A 224 20.01 5.03 42.78
N SER A 225 18.76 5.22 42.36
CA SER A 225 17.70 4.21 42.51
C SER A 225 18.04 2.95 41.71
N ALA A 226 17.67 1.77 42.22
CA ALA A 226 18.04 0.48 41.61
C ALA A 226 17.47 0.25 40.19
N SER A 227 16.61 1.14 39.68
CA SER A 227 16.12 1.16 38.30
C SER A 227 17.07 1.84 37.32
N ASP A 228 17.91 2.78 37.77
CA ASP A 228 18.68 3.66 36.86
C ASP A 228 20.06 3.07 36.51
N LEU A 229 20.45 2.02 37.23
CA LEU A 229 21.77 1.43 37.14
C LEU A 229 21.67 0.07 36.46
N VAL A 230 21.71 0.21 35.14
CA VAL A 230 22.00 -0.80 34.14
C VAL A 230 20.84 -1.76 33.85
N SER A 231 20.15 -1.46 32.75
CA SER A 231 19.25 -2.34 32.01
C SER A 231 20.06 -3.35 31.18
N TYR A 232 19.39 -4.37 30.63
CA TYR A 232 19.97 -5.23 29.59
C TYR A 232 20.64 -4.40 28.48
N PRO A 233 21.71 -4.90 27.84
CA PRO A 233 22.31 -4.25 26.69
C PRO A 233 21.31 -4.28 25.53
N ILE A 234 20.57 -3.20 25.38
CA ILE A 234 19.46 -3.08 24.42
C ILE A 234 19.94 -2.31 23.19
N GLY A 235 19.50 -2.75 22.01
CA GLY A 235 19.83 -2.16 20.72
C GLY A 235 21.17 -2.62 20.16
N PHE A 236 21.64 -3.81 20.54
CA PHE A 236 22.88 -4.42 20.08
C PHE A 236 22.69 -5.80 19.41
N GLY A 237 21.44 -6.21 19.18
CA GLY A 237 21.05 -7.54 18.70
C GLY A 237 21.17 -8.64 19.76
N CYS A 238 21.05 -8.31 21.05
CA CYS A 238 21.22 -9.30 22.11
C CYS A 238 19.99 -10.22 22.24
N TYR A 239 20.21 -11.52 22.52
CA TYR A 239 19.13 -12.46 22.83
C TYR A 239 19.28 -13.12 24.21
N ARG A 240 18.15 -13.31 24.92
CA ARG A 240 18.12 -13.95 26.24
C ARG A 240 17.93 -15.46 26.14
N ALA A 241 18.63 -16.20 26.99
CA ALA A 241 18.51 -17.66 27.06
C ALA A 241 17.32 -18.14 27.93
N ALA A 242 16.68 -17.25 28.69
CA ALA A 242 15.63 -17.61 29.65
C ALA A 242 14.34 -18.18 28.99
N THR A 243 13.76 -19.20 29.64
CA THR A 243 12.70 -20.08 29.10
C THR A 243 11.24 -19.64 29.38
N ASN A 244 11.03 -18.62 30.22
CA ASN A 244 9.69 -18.08 30.56
C ASN A 244 9.49 -16.70 29.92
N GLN A 245 9.47 -16.65 28.59
CA GLN A 245 9.24 -15.42 27.84
C GLN A 245 7.74 -15.21 27.65
N PRO A 246 7.21 -14.01 27.94
CA PRO A 246 5.81 -13.72 27.65
C PRO A 246 5.65 -13.58 26.12
N LYS A 247 4.51 -14.02 25.58
CA LYS A 247 4.23 -13.97 24.13
C LYS A 247 4.35 -12.52 23.62
N PHE A 248 4.96 -12.35 22.45
CA PHE A 248 5.02 -11.06 21.76
C PHE A 248 3.58 -10.57 21.46
N PRO A 249 3.25 -9.28 21.72
CA PRO A 249 1.91 -8.74 21.46
C PRO A 249 1.53 -8.78 19.97
N GLU A 250 0.31 -9.24 19.66
CA GLU A 250 -0.18 -9.39 18.28
C GLU A 250 -1.03 -8.18 17.86
N TYR A 251 -0.56 -6.96 18.13
CA TYR A 251 -1.35 -5.72 17.90
C TYR A 251 -1.74 -5.49 16.43
N LEU A 252 -0.96 -6.03 15.49
CA LEU A 252 -1.28 -6.01 14.07
C LEU A 252 -2.30 -7.04 13.60
N SER A 253 -2.63 -8.03 14.43
CA SER A 253 -3.63 -9.06 14.10
C SER A 253 -5.05 -8.49 14.09
N ALA A 254 -5.27 -7.28 14.62
CA ALA A 254 -6.55 -6.62 14.57
C ALA A 254 -7.03 -6.46 13.11
N GLU A 255 -8.32 -6.74 12.88
CA GLU A 255 -8.95 -6.59 11.56
C GLU A 255 -8.99 -5.12 11.11
N LYS A 256 -9.08 -4.22 12.09
CA LYS A 256 -9.03 -2.77 11.90
C LYS A 256 -8.28 -2.10 13.07
N PHE A 257 -7.52 -1.05 12.78
CA PHE A 257 -6.93 -0.17 13.79
C PHE A 257 -6.51 1.17 13.18
N SER A 258 -6.35 2.18 14.03
CA SER A 258 -5.63 3.44 13.76
C SER A 258 -4.40 3.52 14.66
N LEU A 259 -3.30 4.03 14.12
CA LEU A 259 -2.02 4.19 14.82
C LEU A 259 -1.41 5.54 14.45
N ASP A 260 -1.29 6.43 15.43
CA ASP A 260 -0.65 7.73 15.29
C ASP A 260 0.78 7.67 15.84
N MET A 261 1.74 8.11 15.04
CA MET A 261 3.17 7.97 15.32
C MET A 261 3.94 9.26 15.03
N GLU A 262 4.97 9.49 15.85
CA GLU A 262 6.00 10.49 15.62
C GLU A 262 7.36 9.81 15.58
N ALA A 263 8.17 10.10 14.56
CA ALA A 263 9.55 9.65 14.44
C ALA A 263 10.52 10.82 14.65
N LEU A 264 11.48 10.59 15.54
CA LEU A 264 12.69 11.38 15.70
C LEU A 264 13.86 10.63 15.06
N ILE A 265 14.36 11.14 13.93
CA ILE A 265 15.44 10.53 13.14
C ILE A 265 16.72 11.33 13.38
N MET A 266 17.73 10.68 13.94
CA MET A 266 18.97 11.31 14.38
C MET A 266 20.18 10.80 13.58
N TYR A 267 21.04 11.72 13.14
CA TYR A 267 22.24 11.44 12.33
C TYR A 267 23.51 11.70 13.13
N THR A 268 24.64 11.15 12.66
CA THR A 268 25.94 11.34 13.32
C THR A 268 26.35 12.80 13.42
N ASP A 269 25.84 13.65 12.51
CA ASP A 269 25.85 15.09 12.64
C ASP A 269 24.72 15.52 13.61
N PRO A 270 25.04 16.04 14.80
CA PRO A 270 24.04 16.41 15.81
C PRO A 270 23.11 17.55 15.36
N ASP A 271 23.50 18.34 14.37
CA ASP A 271 22.66 19.43 13.83
C ASP A 271 21.61 18.90 12.83
N LYS A 272 21.75 17.65 12.37
CA LYS A 272 20.82 17.00 11.45
C LYS A 272 19.87 16.09 12.23
N VAL A 273 18.70 16.64 12.57
CA VAL A 273 17.59 15.92 13.21
C VAL A 273 16.32 16.13 12.39
N ILE A 274 15.56 15.07 12.17
CA ILE A 274 14.29 15.13 11.44
C ILE A 274 13.18 14.67 12.36
N LEU A 275 12.15 15.51 12.47
CA LEU A 275 10.86 15.14 13.03
C LEU A 275 9.92 14.82 11.88
N SER A 276 9.22 13.70 12.01
CA SER A 276 8.31 13.21 10.99
C SER A 276 7.10 12.58 11.67
N SER A 277 5.92 12.76 11.11
CA SER A 277 4.69 12.22 11.70
C SER A 277 3.96 11.35 10.68
N ASN A 278 3.35 10.28 11.19
CA ASN A 278 2.62 9.33 10.38
C ASN A 278 1.35 8.88 11.10
N ARG A 279 0.23 8.90 10.38
CA ARG A 279 -0.99 8.18 10.77
C ARG A 279 -1.16 6.97 9.87
N MET A 280 -1.23 5.79 10.47
CA MET A 280 -1.52 4.54 9.78
C MET A 280 -2.90 4.02 10.17
N ILE A 281 -3.72 3.72 9.16
CA ILE A 281 -5.03 3.08 9.37
C ILE A 281 -5.06 1.77 8.59
N LYS A 282 -5.46 0.69 9.26
CA LYS A 282 -5.69 -0.63 8.64
C LYS A 282 -7.18 -0.93 8.62
N TYR A 283 -7.69 -1.39 7.48
CA TYR A 283 -9.03 -1.93 7.34
C TYR A 283 -9.09 -2.95 6.19
N GLN A 284 -9.65 -4.14 6.41
CA GLN A 284 -9.74 -5.22 5.40
C GLN A 284 -8.39 -5.59 4.74
N ASN A 285 -7.29 -5.56 5.51
CA ASN A 285 -5.91 -5.71 5.00
C ASN A 285 -5.49 -4.65 3.97
N THR A 286 -6.20 -3.54 3.88
CA THR A 286 -5.77 -2.34 3.16
C THR A 286 -5.27 -1.33 4.18
N TYR A 287 -4.20 -0.64 3.85
CA TYR A 287 -3.53 0.32 4.71
C TYR A 287 -3.58 1.70 4.06
N SER A 288 -3.89 2.71 4.86
CA SER A 288 -3.75 4.13 4.52
C SER A 288 -2.67 4.73 5.41
N PHE A 289 -1.66 5.32 4.79
CA PHE A 289 -0.58 6.05 5.46
C PHE A 289 -0.71 7.52 5.14
N GLU A 290 -0.80 8.36 6.15
CA GLU A 290 -0.76 9.81 6.00
C GLU A 290 0.54 10.32 6.59
N ILE A 291 1.48 10.74 5.73
CA ILE A 291 2.79 11.25 6.14
C ILE A 291 2.74 12.78 6.06
N THR A 292 3.06 13.44 7.17
CA THR A 292 3.01 14.89 7.34
C THR A 292 4.42 15.45 7.57
N ASP A 293 5.18 15.62 6.48
CA ASP A 293 6.61 16.01 6.49
C ASP A 293 6.93 17.38 5.85
N GLU A 294 5.89 18.21 5.59
CA GLU A 294 5.93 19.49 4.85
C GLU A 294 6.29 19.44 3.34
N PRO A 295 5.77 20.36 2.51
CA PRO A 295 4.54 21.14 2.69
C PRO A 295 3.28 20.37 2.24
N ASN A 296 3.41 19.19 1.61
CA ASN A 296 2.29 18.44 1.07
C ASN A 296 2.09 17.12 1.83
N THR A 297 0.92 16.98 2.46
CA THR A 297 0.48 15.71 3.04
C THR A 297 0.15 14.74 1.92
N THR A 298 0.96 13.70 1.79
CA THR A 298 0.67 12.61 0.85
C THR A 298 0.06 11.45 1.62
N ARG A 299 -1.16 11.08 1.23
CA ARG A 299 -1.83 9.88 1.69
C ARG A 299 -1.52 8.73 0.73
N ILE A 300 -1.01 7.63 1.26
CA ILE A 300 -0.64 6.45 0.48
C ILE A 300 -1.57 5.33 0.86
N ILE A 301 -2.36 4.85 -0.08
CA ILE A 301 -3.30 3.75 0.13
C ILE A 301 -2.78 2.54 -0.62
N GLN A 302 -2.51 1.46 0.11
CA GLN A 302 -1.93 0.25 -0.44
C GLN A 302 -2.53 -0.98 0.23
N ASN A 303 -2.73 -2.04 -0.54
CA ASN A 303 -3.02 -3.37 0.00
C ASN A 303 -1.80 -4.26 -0.23
N PRO A 304 -1.19 -4.90 0.79
CA PRO A 304 0.06 -5.64 0.64
C PRO A 304 -0.02 -6.79 -0.37
N ARG A 305 -1.22 -7.35 -0.59
CA ARG A 305 -1.44 -8.44 -1.55
C ARG A 305 -1.77 -7.96 -2.95
N HIS A 306 -1.93 -6.65 -3.14
CA HIS A 306 -2.27 -6.07 -4.43
C HIS A 306 -1.19 -5.09 -4.85
N MET A 307 -0.75 -5.23 -6.08
CA MET A 307 0.62 -4.87 -6.45
C MET A 307 0.80 -3.42 -6.92
N GLY A 308 -0.15 -2.56 -6.56
CA GLY A 308 -0.05 -1.11 -6.77
C GLY A 308 -0.43 -0.33 -5.51
N ARG A 309 -0.16 0.98 -5.55
CA ARG A 309 -0.51 1.94 -4.51
C ARG A 309 -1.19 3.17 -5.12
N TYR A 310 -2.01 3.84 -4.32
CA TYR A 310 -2.59 5.13 -4.66
C TYR A 310 -1.88 6.20 -3.84
N LEU A 311 -1.48 7.28 -4.51
CA LEU A 311 -0.94 8.48 -3.91
C LEU A 311 -2.01 9.56 -4.01
N VAL A 312 -2.56 9.96 -2.88
CA VAL A 312 -3.65 10.94 -2.80
C VAL A 312 -3.12 12.17 -2.08
N ASN A 313 -3.26 13.34 -2.70
CA ASN A 313 -3.05 14.60 -2.02
C ASN A 313 -4.20 14.79 -1.01
N ALA A 314 -3.87 14.83 0.28
CA ALA A 314 -4.90 14.87 1.32
C ALA A 314 -5.72 16.17 1.34
N GLU A 315 -5.22 17.25 0.73
CA GLU A 315 -5.93 18.54 0.66
C GLU A 315 -6.80 18.67 -0.60
N THR A 316 -6.28 18.25 -1.75
CA THR A 316 -6.95 18.45 -3.05
C THR A 316 -7.77 17.24 -3.50
N GLY A 317 -7.50 16.05 -2.96
CA GLY A 317 -8.05 14.79 -3.45
C GLY A 317 -7.45 14.31 -4.77
N GLU A 318 -6.50 15.06 -5.36
CA GLU A 318 -5.78 14.63 -6.56
C GLU A 318 -5.08 13.30 -6.30
N CYS A 319 -5.29 12.32 -7.18
CA CYS A 319 -4.84 10.96 -6.97
C CYS A 319 -4.04 10.46 -8.16
N LYS A 320 -2.96 9.73 -7.87
CA LYS A 320 -2.14 9.02 -8.84
C LYS A 320 -2.02 7.56 -8.45
N SER A 321 -2.22 6.67 -9.41
CA SER A 321 -1.95 5.24 -9.24
C SER A 321 -0.51 4.92 -9.65
N GLU A 322 0.19 4.10 -8.85
CA GLU A 322 1.55 3.65 -9.13
C GLU A 322 1.66 2.13 -9.01
N VAL A 323 2.34 1.52 -9.99
CA VAL A 323 2.76 0.12 -9.91
C VAL A 323 3.98 0.06 -9.00
N VAL A 324 3.97 -0.88 -8.05
CA VAL A 324 5.10 -1.10 -7.15
C VAL A 324 6.01 -2.16 -7.76
N ASP A 325 7.33 -1.92 -7.78
CA ASP A 325 8.30 -2.93 -8.20
C ASP A 325 8.53 -3.96 -7.09
N TRP A 326 7.76 -5.05 -7.15
CA TRP A 326 7.83 -6.13 -6.15
C TRP A 326 9.05 -7.03 -6.29
N SER A 327 9.89 -6.86 -7.32
CA SER A 327 11.20 -7.54 -7.31
C SER A 327 12.04 -7.13 -6.08
N GLN A 328 11.71 -5.96 -5.49
CA GLN A 328 12.35 -5.42 -4.29
C GLN A 328 11.55 -5.62 -2.99
N VAL A 329 10.31 -6.13 -3.05
CA VAL A 329 9.41 -6.19 -1.89
C VAL A 329 9.02 -7.65 -1.63
N LYS A 330 9.43 -8.19 -0.47
CA LYS A 330 9.12 -9.57 -0.05
C LYS A 330 7.63 -9.72 0.28
N GLU A 331 7.12 -10.96 0.21
CA GLU A 331 5.76 -11.34 0.62
C GLU A 331 5.41 -10.67 1.98
N ASP A 332 4.32 -9.89 1.99
CA ASP A 332 3.77 -9.11 3.11
C ASP A 332 4.38 -7.72 3.44
N ASN A 333 5.44 -7.27 2.76
CA ASN A 333 5.97 -5.91 2.97
C ASN A 333 5.17 -4.85 2.19
N LEU A 334 5.08 -3.62 2.72
CA LEU A 334 4.56 -2.47 1.97
C LEU A 334 5.73 -1.67 1.39
N ALA A 335 5.51 -1.03 0.24
CA ALA A 335 6.55 -0.24 -0.43
C ALA A 335 6.61 1.21 0.10
N VAL A 336 6.02 1.46 1.26
CA VAL A 336 5.89 2.81 1.82
C VAL A 336 7.17 3.13 2.58
N LYS A 337 7.92 4.10 2.06
CA LYS A 337 9.10 4.67 2.73
C LYS A 337 8.69 5.83 3.64
N TRP A 338 9.29 5.88 4.82
CA TRP A 338 9.12 6.95 5.80
C TRP A 338 10.49 7.44 6.27
N PRO A 339 10.83 8.74 6.22
CA PRO A 339 10.05 9.86 5.67
C PRO A 339 9.93 9.82 4.14
N TRP A 340 8.90 10.47 3.58
CA TRP A 340 8.50 10.31 2.17
C TRP A 340 9.48 10.90 1.13
N HIS A 341 10.28 11.91 1.50
CA HIS A 341 11.06 12.73 0.56
C HIS A 341 12.57 12.80 0.84
N LYS A 342 13.16 11.76 1.43
CA LYS A 342 14.60 11.76 1.71
C LYS A 342 15.22 10.47 1.20
N ASP A 343 16.46 10.54 0.72
CA ASP A 343 17.30 9.44 0.21
C ASP A 343 17.60 8.34 1.26
N VAL A 344 16.85 8.35 2.37
CA VAL A 344 17.07 7.61 3.61
C VAL A 344 15.75 7.10 4.21
N GLY A 345 14.67 7.08 3.41
CA GLY A 345 13.41 6.52 3.85
C GLY A 345 13.56 5.05 4.23
N PHE A 346 12.88 4.63 5.31
CA PHE A 346 12.83 3.24 5.73
C PHE A 346 11.42 2.66 5.57
N ASP A 347 11.35 1.35 5.42
CA ASP A 347 10.09 0.63 5.31
C ASP A 347 9.44 0.52 6.71
N LEU A 348 8.41 1.34 6.94
CA LEU A 348 7.66 1.38 8.19
C LEU A 348 7.00 0.03 8.49
N MET A 349 6.51 -0.69 7.47
CA MET A 349 5.90 -1.99 7.69
C MET A 349 6.92 -3.05 8.04
N LYS A 350 8.17 -2.94 7.59
CA LYS A 350 9.22 -3.83 8.06
C LYS A 350 9.49 -3.67 9.56
N VAL A 351 9.28 -2.48 10.13
CA VAL A 351 9.34 -2.26 11.58
C VAL A 351 8.13 -2.83 12.30
N ILE A 352 6.96 -2.70 11.71
CA ILE A 352 5.71 -2.98 12.41
C ILE A 352 5.26 -4.44 12.19
N HIS A 353 5.52 -5.03 11.01
CA HIS A 353 4.94 -6.27 10.50
C HIS A 353 5.87 -7.48 10.46
N THR A 354 7.18 -7.33 10.64
CA THR A 354 8.03 -8.52 10.82
C THR A 354 7.41 -9.41 11.88
N GLN A 355 7.47 -10.71 11.66
CA GLN A 355 6.89 -11.74 12.50
C GLN A 355 7.58 -11.75 13.87
N ALA A 356 7.37 -10.69 14.64
CA ALA A 356 8.01 -10.44 15.90
C ALA A 356 7.61 -11.49 16.96
N GLY A 357 6.71 -12.42 16.63
CA GLY A 357 6.50 -13.64 17.42
C GLY A 357 7.53 -14.76 17.21
N VAL A 358 8.24 -14.81 16.08
CA VAL A 358 9.16 -15.93 15.72
C VAL A 358 10.62 -15.56 15.93
N TRP A 359 11.01 -14.30 15.70
CA TRP A 359 12.41 -13.86 15.73
C TRP A 359 12.72 -12.75 16.74
N SER A 360 11.73 -12.24 17.48
CA SER A 360 12.02 -11.29 18.55
C SER A 360 12.47 -11.98 19.83
N ASN A 361 13.42 -11.35 20.51
CA ASN A 361 13.96 -11.81 21.77
C ASN A 361 13.42 -10.94 22.90
N TYR A 362 12.75 -11.55 23.88
CA TYR A 362 12.31 -10.83 25.07
C TYR A 362 13.52 -10.44 25.93
N MET A 363 13.72 -9.14 26.14
CA MET A 363 14.84 -8.57 26.88
C MET A 363 14.53 -8.42 28.38
N GLY A 364 13.27 -8.32 28.77
CA GLY A 364 12.87 -8.18 30.17
C GLY A 364 12.05 -6.93 30.44
N GLN A 365 11.83 -6.67 31.73
CA GLN A 365 11.15 -5.47 32.21
C GLN A 365 12.13 -4.36 32.57
N ILE A 366 11.80 -3.14 32.17
CA ILE A 366 12.57 -1.93 32.43
C ILE A 366 11.63 -0.86 32.99
N SER A 367 12.10 -0.11 33.97
CA SER A 367 11.38 1.07 34.46
C SER A 367 11.71 2.27 33.56
N THR A 368 10.69 2.94 33.05
CA THR A 368 10.79 4.19 32.30
C THR A 368 9.97 5.27 33.01
N ASP A 369 10.09 6.53 32.57
CA ASP A 369 9.27 7.64 33.09
C ASP A 369 7.76 7.40 32.90
N SER A 370 7.39 6.57 31.93
CA SER A 370 6.01 6.19 31.62
C SER A 370 5.53 4.93 32.37
N GLY A 371 6.36 4.34 33.24
CA GLY A 371 6.04 3.15 34.01
C GLY A 371 6.94 1.95 33.69
N THR A 372 6.52 0.75 34.10
CA THR A 372 7.28 -0.47 33.77
C THR A 372 6.91 -0.93 32.37
N MET A 373 7.92 -1.17 31.55
CA MET A 373 7.81 -1.58 30.15
C MET A 373 8.48 -2.93 29.97
N ASP A 374 7.84 -3.81 29.22
CA ASP A 374 8.42 -5.01 28.68
C ASP A 374 9.11 -4.70 27.35
N VAL A 375 10.32 -5.24 27.17
CA VAL A 375 11.16 -4.90 26.02
C VAL A 375 11.50 -6.14 25.20
N TRP A 376 11.44 -5.97 23.89
CA TRP A 376 11.84 -6.96 22.89
C TRP A 376 12.78 -6.36 21.88
N GLU A 377 13.60 -7.22 21.31
CA GLU A 377 14.58 -6.85 20.30
C GLU A 377 14.50 -7.81 19.11
N GLU A 378 14.52 -7.28 17.90
CA GLU A 378 14.54 -8.03 16.64
C GLU A 378 15.58 -7.44 15.70
N ASP A 379 16.29 -8.28 14.95
CA ASP A 379 17.22 -7.83 13.92
C ASP A 379 16.53 -7.83 12.54
N LEU A 380 16.50 -6.65 11.92
CA LEU A 380 15.91 -6.39 10.61
C LEU A 380 17.03 -6.31 9.57
N THR A 381 17.15 -7.35 8.74
CA THR A 381 18.18 -7.38 7.68
C THR A 381 17.80 -6.50 6.50
N SER A 382 18.71 -5.74 5.90
CA SER A 382 18.47 -4.92 4.70
C SER A 382 17.38 -3.86 4.88
N PHE A 383 17.43 -3.09 5.98
CA PHE A 383 16.34 -2.22 6.40
C PHE A 383 16.30 -0.87 5.66
N PHE A 384 17.45 -0.20 5.50
CA PHE A 384 17.56 1.01 4.69
C PHE A 384 17.76 0.63 3.21
N SER A 385 16.95 1.19 2.31
CA SER A 385 16.90 0.82 0.90
C SER A 385 17.12 2.01 -0.02
N GLU A 386 18.33 2.15 -0.54
CA GLU A 386 18.52 2.46 -1.97
C GLU A 386 19.96 2.26 -2.45
N ASP A 387 20.99 2.51 -1.62
CA ASP A 387 22.39 2.27 -2.03
C ASP A 387 23.29 1.70 -0.92
N GLY A 388 22.69 1.34 0.22
CA GLY A 388 23.40 0.91 1.41
C GLY A 388 22.57 -0.01 2.28
N VAL A 389 22.77 -1.32 2.12
CA VAL A 389 22.11 -2.38 2.92
C VAL A 389 22.66 -2.33 4.35
N ALA A 390 22.02 -1.52 5.21
CA ALA A 390 22.28 -1.57 6.64
C ALA A 390 21.22 -2.43 7.34
N ASP A 391 21.69 -3.43 8.08
CA ASP A 391 20.87 -4.18 9.03
C ASP A 391 20.61 -3.29 10.26
N VAL A 392 19.48 -3.49 10.92
CA VAL A 392 19.03 -2.64 12.03
C VAL A 392 18.48 -3.50 13.15
N SER A 393 18.87 -3.21 14.39
CA SER A 393 18.24 -3.75 15.59
C SER A 393 17.04 -2.87 15.96
N ALA A 394 15.86 -3.47 15.98
CA ALA A 394 14.59 -2.85 16.37
C ALA A 394 14.23 -3.25 17.80
N THR A 395 14.12 -2.26 18.69
CA THR A 395 13.74 -2.42 20.08
C THR A 395 12.31 -1.93 20.32
N TYR A 396 11.43 -2.81 20.80
CA TYR A 396 10.03 -2.50 21.09
C TYR A 396 9.80 -2.38 22.59
N TYR A 397 9.10 -1.33 23.02
CA TYR A 397 8.75 -1.07 24.41
C TYR A 397 7.23 -1.15 24.60
N PHE A 398 6.74 -2.19 25.27
CA PHE A 398 5.32 -2.34 25.56
C PHE A 398 5.03 -2.09 27.04
N PRO A 399 3.93 -1.42 27.40
CA PRO A 399 3.54 -1.27 28.80
C PRO A 399 3.30 -2.62 29.48
N SER A 400 3.86 -2.82 30.68
CA SER A 400 3.70 -4.05 31.48
C SER A 400 2.32 -4.12 32.12
N ILE A 401 1.29 -4.41 31.34
CA ILE A 401 -0.10 -4.64 31.78
C ILE A 401 -0.38 -6.16 31.80
N ASP A 402 -1.40 -6.60 32.54
CA ASP A 402 -1.90 -7.98 32.51
C ASP A 402 -2.29 -8.40 31.08
N ARG A 403 -1.35 -9.02 30.37
CA ARG A 403 -1.47 -9.34 28.95
C ARG A 403 -2.53 -10.37 28.63
N THR A 404 -3.02 -11.11 29.64
CA THR A 404 -4.19 -11.98 29.45
C THR A 404 -5.44 -11.18 29.10
N LYS A 405 -5.46 -9.89 29.44
CA LYS A 405 -6.59 -8.99 29.19
C LYS A 405 -6.39 -8.09 27.97
N ASN A 406 -5.16 -7.89 27.49
CA ASN A 406 -4.89 -7.03 26.33
C ASN A 406 -3.75 -7.57 25.43
N PRO A 407 -3.99 -8.66 24.68
CA PRO A 407 -2.97 -9.27 23.83
C PRO A 407 -2.60 -8.45 22.58
N LYS A 408 -3.39 -7.42 22.25
CA LYS A 408 -3.25 -6.59 21.06
C LYS A 408 -2.71 -5.18 21.35
N GLN A 409 -2.15 -4.97 22.53
CA GLN A 409 -1.58 -3.68 22.88
C GLN A 409 -0.40 -3.33 21.96
N ALA A 410 -0.49 -2.18 21.29
CA ALA A 410 0.60 -1.59 20.52
C ALA A 410 1.78 -1.19 21.43
N PRO A 411 3.03 -1.13 20.90
CA PRO A 411 4.14 -0.61 21.68
C PRO A 411 3.91 0.87 22.02
N ALA A 412 4.53 1.36 23.08
CA ALA A 412 4.57 2.80 23.39
C ALA A 412 5.71 3.49 22.62
N LYS A 413 6.79 2.75 22.34
CA LYS A 413 7.98 3.24 21.66
C LYS A 413 8.66 2.12 20.88
N ILE A 414 9.24 2.46 19.74
CA ILE A 414 10.14 1.62 18.96
C ILE A 414 11.45 2.39 18.74
N VAL A 415 12.59 1.75 18.92
CA VAL A 415 13.90 2.36 18.68
C VAL A 415 14.69 1.50 17.70
N LEU A 416 15.16 2.12 16.62
CA LEU A 416 15.92 1.47 15.56
C LEU A 416 17.38 1.93 15.64
N ARG A 417 18.32 0.98 15.64
CA ARG A 417 19.76 1.26 15.59
C ARG A 417 20.46 0.40 14.53
N PRO A 418 21.37 0.93 13.71
CA PRO A 418 22.16 0.12 12.80
C PRO A 418 22.91 -1.02 13.52
N HIS A 419 22.91 -2.19 12.90
CA HIS A 419 23.45 -3.45 13.44
C HIS A 419 24.36 -4.14 12.42
N ASN A 420 25.60 -3.65 12.19
CA ASN A 420 26.65 -4.40 11.45
C ASN A 420 28.06 -3.77 11.59
N LYS A 421 29.12 -4.58 11.61
CA LYS A 421 30.55 -4.15 11.68
C LYS A 421 31.05 -3.44 10.41
N ASN A 422 30.36 -3.54 9.28
CA ASN A 422 30.72 -2.81 8.04
C ASN A 422 30.24 -1.35 8.01
N TYR A 423 29.64 -0.85 9.11
CA TYR A 423 29.09 0.51 9.21
C TYR A 423 30.13 1.62 9.00
N ILE A 424 31.42 1.34 9.25
CA ILE A 424 32.50 2.34 9.21
C ILE A 424 32.73 2.91 7.78
N SER A 425 32.24 2.25 6.73
CA SER A 425 32.38 2.74 5.35
C SER A 425 31.14 3.43 4.77
N MET A 426 30.05 3.57 5.52
CA MET A 426 28.78 4.12 5.01
C MET A 426 28.60 5.60 5.40
N THR A 427 27.98 6.36 4.50
CA THR A 427 27.96 7.84 4.42
C THR A 427 27.25 8.51 5.61
N GLN A 428 27.42 9.84 5.77
CA GLN A 428 26.67 10.71 6.72
C GLN A 428 25.13 10.73 6.48
N GLU A 429 24.64 9.83 5.65
CA GLU A 429 23.29 9.76 5.16
C GLU A 429 22.47 8.68 5.87
N ILE A 430 23.06 7.75 6.65
CA ILE A 430 22.27 6.80 7.45
C ILE A 430 22.09 7.34 8.88
N PRO A 431 20.86 7.32 9.44
CA PRO A 431 20.64 7.72 10.83
C PRO A 431 21.28 6.71 11.77
N TYR A 432 21.98 7.20 12.80
CA TYR A 432 22.52 6.31 13.84
C TYR A 432 21.42 5.82 14.79
N GLN A 433 20.29 6.53 14.85
CA GLN A 433 19.13 6.13 15.64
C GLN A 433 17.84 6.73 15.08
N VAL A 434 16.78 5.92 15.06
CA VAL A 434 15.40 6.39 14.83
C VAL A 434 14.56 6.01 16.04
N GLU A 435 13.90 6.97 16.65
CA GLU A 435 12.93 6.73 17.72
C GLU A 435 11.53 6.99 17.20
N ILE A 436 10.67 5.98 17.25
CA ILE A 436 9.26 6.07 16.88
C ILE A 436 8.44 6.02 18.17
N ILE A 437 7.69 7.07 18.44
CA ILE A 437 6.77 7.17 19.58
C ILE A 437 5.36 6.93 19.05
N ILE A 438 4.64 6.03 19.71
CA ILE A 438 3.22 5.79 19.39
C ILE A 438 2.40 6.71 20.28
N ILE A 439 1.74 7.68 19.64
CA ILE A 439 0.95 8.72 20.29
C ILE A 439 -0.43 8.19 20.66
N ASP A 440 -1.07 7.47 19.73
CA ASP A 440 -2.41 6.93 19.91
C ASP A 440 -2.60 5.59 19.16
N TYR A 441 -3.44 4.73 19.71
CA TYR A 441 -3.82 3.43 19.13
C TYR A 441 -5.28 3.11 19.43
N GLU A 442 -6.09 2.98 18.38
CA GLU A 442 -7.52 2.68 18.50
C GLU A 442 -7.92 1.49 17.62
N GLU A 443 -8.55 0.46 18.20
CA GLU A 443 -9.14 -0.67 17.45
C GLU A 443 -10.61 -0.42 17.09
N ASP A 444 -11.41 0.15 17.99
CA ASP A 444 -12.87 0.14 17.84
C ASP A 444 -13.43 1.36 17.10
N LYS A 445 -12.80 2.53 17.27
CA LYS A 445 -13.29 3.84 16.80
C LYS A 445 -12.49 4.43 15.63
N VAL A 446 -12.07 3.55 14.72
CA VAL A 446 -11.32 3.98 13.52
C VAL A 446 -12.21 4.83 12.61
N GLU A 447 -11.82 6.09 12.40
CA GLU A 447 -12.44 6.97 11.42
C GLU A 447 -11.99 6.56 10.00
N LEU A 448 -12.87 5.86 9.28
CA LEU A 448 -12.60 5.40 7.91
C LEU A 448 -12.90 6.45 6.83
N SER A 449 -13.77 7.42 7.16
CA SER A 449 -14.24 8.43 6.21
C SER A 449 -13.07 9.20 5.62
N ASP A 450 -13.06 9.38 4.30
CA ASP A 450 -11.99 9.95 3.49
C ASP A 450 -10.67 9.17 3.44
N ARG A 451 -10.29 8.41 4.49
CA ARG A 451 -8.95 7.80 4.61
C ARG A 451 -8.64 6.74 3.56
N PHE A 452 -9.65 6.16 2.94
CA PHE A 452 -9.49 5.21 1.83
C PHE A 452 -10.04 5.76 0.50
N ASP A 453 -10.34 7.06 0.44
CA ASP A 453 -10.85 7.70 -0.76
C ASP A 453 -9.77 7.81 -1.83
N VAL A 454 -9.99 7.10 -2.93
CA VAL A 454 -9.15 7.11 -4.13
C VAL A 454 -9.92 7.63 -5.34
N THR A 455 -11.03 8.35 -5.11
CA THR A 455 -11.95 8.81 -6.16
C THR A 455 -11.23 9.60 -7.25
N GLY A 456 -10.28 10.48 -6.90
CA GLY A 456 -9.53 11.27 -7.88
C GLY A 456 -8.67 10.46 -8.85
N CYS A 457 -8.58 9.13 -8.66
CA CYS A 457 -7.94 8.21 -9.61
C CYS A 457 -8.95 7.63 -10.62
N TYR A 458 -10.23 7.99 -10.50
CA TYR A 458 -11.37 7.44 -11.24
C TYR A 458 -12.33 8.57 -11.68
N ASP A 459 -11.80 9.61 -12.30
CA ASP A 459 -12.56 10.79 -12.73
C ASP A 459 -13.14 10.65 -14.16
N GLY A 460 -12.74 9.60 -14.87
CA GLY A 460 -13.16 9.34 -16.24
C GLY A 460 -14.55 8.72 -16.38
N PRO A 461 -15.23 8.96 -17.51
CA PRO A 461 -16.40 8.20 -17.93
C PRO A 461 -16.24 6.67 -17.76
N GLY A 462 -17.12 6.04 -16.99
CA GLY A 462 -17.15 4.59 -16.80
C GLY A 462 -16.14 4.05 -15.79
N GLU A 463 -15.41 4.94 -15.10
CA GLU A 463 -14.48 4.58 -14.02
C GLU A 463 -15.18 4.45 -12.66
N PHE A 464 -16.48 4.74 -12.58
CA PHE A 464 -17.33 4.48 -11.42
C PHE A 464 -18.79 4.29 -11.82
N THR A 465 -19.62 3.88 -10.87
CA THR A 465 -21.07 3.78 -11.02
C THR A 465 -21.74 4.18 -9.71
N TRP A 466 -22.74 5.04 -9.77
CA TRP A 466 -23.60 5.31 -8.63
C TRP A 466 -24.75 4.31 -8.60
N PHE A 467 -25.01 3.78 -7.41
CA PHE A 467 -26.20 2.96 -7.18
C PHE A 467 -26.89 3.39 -5.90
N GLN A 468 -28.19 3.14 -5.83
CA GLN A 468 -29.02 3.50 -4.69
C GLN A 468 -29.77 2.27 -4.19
N ILE A 469 -29.77 2.08 -2.88
CA ILE A 469 -30.57 1.05 -2.20
C ILE A 469 -31.69 1.74 -1.45
N VAL A 470 -32.90 1.20 -1.57
CA VAL A 470 -34.07 1.68 -0.84
C VAL A 470 -34.38 0.74 0.32
N MET A 471 -34.64 1.31 1.50
CA MET A 471 -35.11 0.59 2.68
C MET A 471 -36.34 1.28 3.25
N SER A 472 -37.49 0.62 3.15
CA SER A 472 -38.77 1.07 3.67
C SER A 472 -38.85 0.88 5.18
N ASP A 473 -39.24 1.95 5.87
CA ASP A 473 -39.59 1.95 7.29
C ASP A 473 -40.90 2.71 7.51
N PRO A 474 -42.01 1.99 7.72
CA PRO A 474 -43.30 2.59 8.00
C PRO A 474 -43.30 3.55 9.20
N ASN A 475 -42.29 3.47 10.07
CA ASN A 475 -42.15 4.30 11.26
C ASN A 475 -41.15 5.46 11.10
N ALA A 476 -40.44 5.57 9.98
CA ALA A 476 -39.37 6.59 9.82
C ALA A 476 -39.90 8.03 9.96
N GLY A 477 -41.13 8.31 9.49
CA GLY A 477 -41.77 9.61 9.66
C GLY A 477 -42.12 9.98 11.12
N THR A 478 -42.06 9.04 12.06
CA THR A 478 -42.41 9.26 13.48
C THR A 478 -41.16 9.35 14.37
N TYR A 479 -40.09 8.66 13.99
CA TYR A 479 -38.79 8.67 14.68
C TYR A 479 -37.69 8.74 13.63
N SER A 480 -37.19 9.95 13.36
CA SER A 480 -35.98 10.12 12.56
C SER A 480 -34.83 9.40 13.28
N LYS A 481 -34.50 8.20 12.80
CA LYS A 481 -33.28 7.49 13.20
C LYS A 481 -32.10 8.34 12.73
N ASP A 482 -31.03 8.32 13.51
CA ASP A 482 -29.79 8.99 13.17
C ASP A 482 -29.22 8.42 11.85
N LEU A 483 -29.23 9.26 10.80
CA LEU A 483 -28.77 8.91 9.45
C LEU A 483 -27.29 8.51 9.46
N SER A 484 -26.49 9.10 10.35
CA SER A 484 -25.06 8.75 10.48
C SER A 484 -24.88 7.32 11.00
N THR A 485 -25.71 6.91 11.96
CA THR A 485 -25.73 5.54 12.45
C THR A 485 -26.20 4.54 11.37
N ILE A 486 -27.20 4.92 10.55
CA ILE A 486 -27.64 4.08 9.40
C ILE A 486 -26.50 3.91 8.39
N ARG A 487 -25.82 5.01 8.03
CA ARG A 487 -24.65 4.99 7.16
C ARG A 487 -23.58 4.02 7.69
N GLU A 488 -23.23 4.10 8.97
CA GLU A 488 -22.19 3.24 9.57
C GLU A 488 -22.55 1.75 9.49
N TYR A 489 -23.78 1.36 9.84
CA TYR A 489 -24.19 -0.04 9.73
C TYR A 489 -24.30 -0.53 8.28
N PHE A 490 -24.71 0.34 7.36
CA PHE A 490 -24.74 0.03 5.94
C PHE A 490 -23.32 -0.19 5.41
N GLU A 491 -22.39 0.70 5.73
CA GLU A 491 -20.97 0.60 5.38
C GLU A 491 -20.36 -0.70 5.93
N GLN A 492 -20.62 -1.04 7.19
CA GLN A 492 -20.20 -2.32 7.79
C GLN A 492 -20.78 -3.54 7.07
N THR A 493 -22.03 -3.46 6.57
CA THR A 493 -22.67 -4.56 5.84
C THR A 493 -22.03 -4.73 4.47
N LEU A 494 -21.83 -3.63 3.74
CA LEU A 494 -21.23 -3.61 2.42
C LEU A 494 -19.76 -4.07 2.47
N SER A 495 -19.03 -3.66 3.51
CA SER A 495 -17.63 -3.99 3.72
C SER A 495 -17.38 -5.48 4.03
N THR A 496 -18.41 -6.29 4.27
CA THR A 496 -18.21 -7.75 4.41
C THR A 496 -17.83 -8.43 3.09
N PHE A 497 -18.10 -7.79 1.94
CA PHE A 497 -17.78 -8.35 0.63
C PHE A 497 -17.31 -7.32 -0.41
N VAL A 498 -17.54 -6.03 -0.20
CA VAL A 498 -17.01 -4.96 -1.06
C VAL A 498 -15.78 -4.33 -0.38
N PRO A 499 -14.64 -4.23 -1.08
CA PRO A 499 -13.46 -3.57 -0.54
C PRO A 499 -13.68 -2.07 -0.31
N VAL A 500 -13.15 -1.55 0.79
CA VAL A 500 -13.35 -0.16 1.25
C VAL A 500 -12.91 0.87 0.21
N ILE A 501 -11.80 0.62 -0.49
CA ILE A 501 -11.27 1.47 -1.55
C ILE A 501 -12.20 1.58 -2.77
N ARG A 502 -13.24 0.74 -2.85
CA ARG A 502 -14.22 0.74 -3.96
C ARG A 502 -15.43 1.61 -3.64
N THR A 503 -15.63 1.97 -2.37
CA THR A 503 -16.83 2.66 -1.87
C THR A 503 -16.43 3.92 -1.10
N PRO A 504 -15.83 4.92 -1.78
CA PRO A 504 -15.33 6.13 -1.15
C PRO A 504 -16.45 6.98 -0.54
N GLU A 505 -17.67 6.86 -1.07
CA GLU A 505 -18.77 7.76 -0.73
C GLU A 505 -20.09 6.99 -0.55
N ILE A 506 -20.73 7.23 0.60
CA ILE A 506 -22.03 6.68 0.98
C ILE A 506 -22.87 7.82 1.57
N ILE A 507 -23.99 8.10 0.93
CA ILE A 507 -24.94 9.14 1.33
C ILE A 507 -26.26 8.47 1.72
N VAL A 508 -26.81 8.88 2.86
CA VAL A 508 -28.09 8.38 3.37
C VAL A 508 -29.07 9.55 3.45
N ASN A 509 -30.12 9.46 2.64
CA ASN A 509 -31.22 10.40 2.63
C ASN A 509 -32.49 9.74 3.19
N LEU A 510 -33.34 10.52 3.85
CA LEU A 510 -34.67 10.09 4.27
C LEU A 510 -35.70 10.88 3.48
N TYR A 511 -36.54 10.18 2.72
CA TYR A 511 -37.65 10.78 2.01
C TYR A 511 -38.93 9.99 2.31
N GLU A 512 -39.91 10.68 2.89
CA GLU A 512 -41.13 10.11 3.46
C GLU A 512 -40.87 8.99 4.47
N PHE A 513 -41.11 7.74 4.09
CA PHE A 513 -40.97 6.54 4.90
C PHE A 513 -39.82 5.65 4.42
N ASN A 514 -38.96 6.15 3.53
CA ASN A 514 -37.91 5.36 2.89
C ASN A 514 -36.53 5.99 3.12
N TYR A 515 -35.58 5.15 3.53
CA TYR A 515 -34.17 5.49 3.51
C TYR A 515 -33.60 5.18 2.13
N TYR A 516 -33.02 6.18 1.49
CA TYR A 516 -32.32 6.09 0.22
C TYR A 516 -30.83 6.15 0.50
N ILE A 517 -30.13 5.05 0.21
CA ILE A 517 -28.70 4.93 0.47
C ILE A 517 -27.99 4.92 -0.88
N THR A 518 -27.42 6.05 -1.27
CA THR A 518 -26.70 6.24 -2.52
C THR A 518 -25.21 5.99 -2.29
N VAL A 519 -24.59 5.16 -3.13
CA VAL A 519 -23.21 4.71 -2.97
C VAL A 519 -22.47 4.92 -4.28
N LYS A 520 -21.28 5.53 -4.20
CA LYS A 520 -20.33 5.59 -5.32
C LYS A 520 -19.52 4.31 -5.33
N LEU A 521 -19.61 3.53 -6.41
CA LEU A 521 -18.82 2.31 -6.60
C LEU A 521 -17.78 2.55 -7.69
N LEU A 522 -16.50 2.61 -7.33
CA LEU A 522 -15.41 2.80 -8.29
C LEU A 522 -15.24 1.55 -9.17
N GLU A 523 -14.61 1.67 -10.34
CA GLU A 523 -14.22 0.59 -11.24
C GLU A 523 -12.86 0.01 -10.85
N ARG A 524 -12.61 -1.28 -11.12
CA ARG A 524 -11.47 -2.02 -10.58
C ARG A 524 -10.13 -1.31 -10.81
N PRO A 525 -9.10 -1.58 -9.99
CA PRO A 525 -7.76 -1.07 -10.24
C PRO A 525 -7.26 -1.49 -11.64
N PRO A 526 -6.44 -0.66 -12.30
CA PRO A 526 -5.89 -0.97 -13.61
C PRO A 526 -5.15 -2.32 -13.63
N PHE A 527 -5.26 -3.09 -14.72
CA PHE A 527 -4.61 -4.40 -14.82
C PHE A 527 -3.08 -4.32 -14.58
N LYS A 528 -2.44 -3.19 -14.90
CA LYS A 528 -1.00 -2.94 -14.68
C LYS A 528 -0.58 -3.08 -13.22
N PHE A 529 -1.51 -2.99 -12.27
CA PHE A 529 -1.21 -3.31 -10.88
C PHE A 529 -0.81 -4.78 -10.73
N TYR A 530 -1.36 -5.69 -11.53
CA TYR A 530 -1.19 -7.15 -11.34
C TYR A 530 -0.38 -7.82 -12.42
N TYR A 531 -0.08 -7.10 -13.50
CA TYR A 531 0.71 -7.61 -14.61
C TYR A 531 1.94 -6.75 -14.86
N SER A 532 3.09 -7.40 -14.95
CA SER A 532 4.34 -6.77 -15.34
C SER A 532 4.57 -6.95 -16.83
N ASP A 533 5.02 -5.89 -17.50
CA ASP A 533 5.50 -5.92 -18.87
C ASP A 533 6.83 -6.70 -18.94
N SER A 534 6.91 -7.68 -19.83
CA SER A 534 8.13 -8.46 -20.09
C SER A 534 8.90 -8.05 -21.33
N GLY A 535 8.40 -7.05 -22.06
CA GLY A 535 8.95 -6.57 -23.31
C GLY A 535 8.27 -7.17 -24.53
N LYS A 536 9.02 -7.14 -25.64
CA LYS A 536 8.53 -7.37 -27.00
C LYS A 536 8.46 -8.86 -27.35
N PHE A 537 7.47 -9.52 -26.77
CA PHE A 537 7.21 -10.95 -26.95
C PHE A 537 5.75 -11.22 -27.34
N ALA A 538 5.57 -12.31 -28.10
CA ALA A 538 4.28 -12.94 -28.34
C ALA A 538 4.24 -14.31 -27.65
N ILE A 539 3.03 -14.81 -27.37
CA ILE A 539 2.84 -16.14 -26.80
C ILE A 539 2.88 -17.17 -27.93
N GLU A 540 3.72 -18.21 -27.81
CA GLU A 540 3.89 -19.22 -28.87
C GLU A 540 2.64 -20.09 -29.06
N ASN A 541 1.98 -20.45 -27.95
CA ASN A 541 0.83 -21.34 -27.93
C ASN A 541 -0.29 -20.79 -27.02
N PRO A 542 -0.94 -19.67 -27.43
CA PRO A 542 -1.99 -19.08 -26.61
C PRO A 542 -3.21 -20.01 -26.53
N THR A 543 -3.83 -20.06 -25.35
CA THR A 543 -5.08 -20.79 -25.09
C THR A 543 -6.25 -20.22 -25.89
N SER A 544 -6.24 -18.91 -26.13
CA SER A 544 -7.15 -18.21 -27.03
C SER A 544 -6.49 -16.97 -27.61
N ILE A 545 -6.89 -16.62 -28.82
CA ILE A 545 -6.56 -15.34 -29.44
C ILE A 545 -7.88 -14.61 -29.62
N LEU A 546 -8.00 -13.45 -29.00
CA LEU A 546 -9.15 -12.56 -29.09
C LEU A 546 -8.73 -11.32 -29.87
N ILE A 547 -9.67 -10.61 -30.49
CA ILE A 547 -9.38 -9.28 -31.04
C ILE A 547 -9.91 -8.25 -30.06
N ARG A 548 -9.07 -7.37 -29.53
CA ARG A 548 -9.52 -6.22 -28.73
C ARG A 548 -8.77 -4.98 -29.15
N ASP A 549 -9.50 -3.88 -29.21
CA ASP A 549 -8.94 -2.63 -29.72
C ASP A 549 -8.03 -1.95 -28.70
N HIS A 550 -8.04 -2.42 -27.44
CA HIS A 550 -7.26 -1.87 -26.33
C HIS A 550 -6.54 -2.96 -25.55
N LEU A 551 -5.38 -2.56 -25.03
CA LEU A 551 -4.58 -3.35 -24.11
C LEU A 551 -5.34 -3.65 -22.82
N GLU A 552 -6.05 -2.65 -22.31
CA GLU A 552 -6.84 -2.71 -21.07
C GLU A 552 -7.90 -3.80 -21.17
N ASP A 553 -8.58 -3.94 -22.33
CA ASP A 553 -9.57 -4.99 -22.57
C ASP A 553 -8.93 -6.39 -22.46
N CYS A 554 -7.68 -6.54 -22.93
CA CYS A 554 -6.94 -7.80 -22.85
C CYS A 554 -6.61 -8.16 -21.40
N GLY A 555 -6.04 -7.20 -20.68
CA GLY A 555 -5.74 -7.35 -19.25
C GLY A 555 -6.99 -7.59 -18.42
N ASP A 556 -8.10 -6.98 -18.80
CA ASP A 556 -9.40 -7.11 -18.16
C ASP A 556 -10.01 -8.51 -18.33
N ILE A 557 -9.89 -9.08 -19.52
CA ILE A 557 -10.32 -10.46 -19.80
C ILE A 557 -9.46 -11.43 -19.00
N CYS A 558 -8.15 -11.24 -19.01
CA CYS A 558 -7.23 -12.10 -18.29
C CYS A 558 -7.47 -11.99 -16.77
N THR A 559 -7.66 -10.79 -16.23
CA THR A 559 -7.96 -10.56 -14.80
C THR A 559 -9.27 -11.21 -14.36
N ASN A 560 -10.28 -11.26 -15.24
CA ASN A 560 -11.57 -11.90 -14.96
C ASN A 560 -11.53 -13.44 -15.05
N ASP A 561 -10.54 -14.03 -15.73
CA ASP A 561 -10.34 -15.47 -15.77
C ASP A 561 -9.32 -15.89 -14.71
N LYS A 562 -9.79 -16.58 -13.66
CA LYS A 562 -8.93 -17.10 -12.59
C LYS A 562 -7.79 -17.98 -13.11
N ASN A 563 -7.96 -18.63 -14.25
CA ASN A 563 -6.95 -19.50 -14.84
C ASN A 563 -5.98 -18.76 -15.75
N CYS A 564 -6.24 -17.50 -16.10
CA CYS A 564 -5.34 -16.72 -16.92
C CYS A 564 -4.11 -16.32 -16.11
N HIS A 565 -2.94 -16.60 -16.67
CA HIS A 565 -1.65 -16.22 -16.12
C HIS A 565 -1.01 -15.14 -16.96
N ASP A 566 -0.95 -15.31 -18.27
CA ASP A 566 -0.21 -14.39 -19.13
C ASP A 566 -1.07 -13.96 -20.29
N PHE A 567 -0.86 -12.73 -20.77
CA PHE A 567 -1.44 -12.31 -22.03
C PHE A 567 -0.46 -11.48 -22.84
N ALA A 568 -0.59 -11.49 -24.17
CA ALA A 568 0.11 -10.58 -25.05
C ALA A 568 -0.88 -9.73 -25.84
N TYR A 569 -0.53 -8.47 -26.02
CA TYR A 569 -1.27 -7.52 -26.82
C TYR A 569 -0.42 -7.07 -28.01
N CYS A 570 -0.96 -7.21 -29.22
CA CYS A 570 -0.22 -6.99 -30.45
C CYS A 570 -0.74 -5.81 -31.27
N SER A 571 0.08 -5.29 -32.18
CA SER A 571 -0.23 -4.16 -33.06
C SER A 571 -1.40 -4.41 -34.01
N ASP A 572 -1.76 -5.66 -34.23
CA ASP A 572 -2.92 -6.13 -35.01
C ASP A 572 -4.20 -6.30 -34.17
N PHE A 573 -4.22 -5.78 -32.93
CA PHE A 573 -5.31 -5.92 -31.96
C PHE A 573 -5.49 -7.34 -31.42
N SER A 574 -4.58 -8.26 -31.74
CA SER A 574 -4.64 -9.61 -31.20
C SER A 574 -4.24 -9.64 -29.73
N CYS A 575 -5.11 -10.25 -28.94
CA CYS A 575 -5.04 -10.50 -27.52
C CYS A 575 -4.80 -11.98 -27.32
N GLN A 576 -3.54 -12.35 -27.16
CA GLN A 576 -3.13 -13.74 -26.98
C GLN A 576 -3.21 -14.05 -25.49
N ILE A 577 -4.12 -14.93 -25.09
CA ILE A 577 -4.37 -15.29 -23.70
C ILE A 577 -3.76 -16.66 -23.42
N PHE A 578 -3.05 -16.79 -22.30
CA PHE A 578 -2.53 -18.06 -21.80
C PHE A 578 -3.13 -18.40 -20.43
N SER A 579 -3.85 -19.53 -20.36
CA SER A 579 -4.48 -20.02 -19.14
C SER A 579 -3.98 -21.43 -18.77
N THR A 580 -3.72 -21.66 -17.47
CA THR A 580 -2.98 -22.82 -16.92
C THR A 580 -3.72 -24.16 -16.90
N SER A 581 -4.84 -24.27 -17.63
CA SER A 581 -5.53 -25.55 -17.85
C SER A 581 -4.65 -26.65 -18.50
N THR A 582 -3.43 -26.31 -18.93
CA THR A 582 -2.44 -27.15 -19.63
C THR A 582 -1.27 -27.66 -18.77
N GLY A 583 -1.19 -27.31 -17.48
CA GLY A 583 -0.20 -27.89 -16.55
C GLY A 583 1.19 -27.22 -16.50
N SER A 584 1.44 -26.17 -17.29
CA SER A 584 2.61 -25.29 -17.11
C SER A 584 2.19 -23.99 -16.41
N SER A 585 3.06 -23.45 -15.55
CA SER A 585 2.81 -22.22 -14.77
C SER A 585 3.07 -20.92 -15.54
N TYR A 586 3.66 -21.01 -16.75
CA TYR A 586 4.07 -19.87 -17.58
C TYR A 586 3.86 -20.16 -19.06
N ALA A 587 3.59 -19.10 -19.83
CA ALA A 587 3.55 -19.12 -21.28
C ALA A 587 4.94 -19.30 -21.90
N SER A 588 5.04 -20.10 -22.97
CA SER A 588 6.21 -20.10 -23.84
C SER A 588 6.18 -18.84 -24.72
N LEU A 589 7.29 -18.09 -24.76
CA LEU A 589 7.40 -16.83 -25.47
C LEU A 589 8.27 -16.93 -26.72
N LYS A 590 7.90 -16.16 -27.75
CA LYS A 590 8.73 -15.86 -28.91
C LYS A 590 8.92 -14.36 -29.03
N GLU A 591 10.13 -13.93 -29.41
CA GLU A 591 10.43 -12.52 -29.68
C GLU A 591 9.52 -12.00 -30.81
N ASN A 592 8.90 -10.85 -30.59
CA ASN A 592 8.02 -10.19 -31.55
C ASN A 592 7.88 -8.70 -31.23
N ASP A 593 8.44 -7.84 -32.08
CA ASP A 593 8.37 -6.37 -31.95
C ASP A 593 6.94 -5.82 -31.97
N ASP A 594 6.01 -6.57 -32.59
CA ASP A 594 4.61 -6.18 -32.73
C ASP A 594 3.77 -6.51 -31.50
N CYS A 595 4.27 -7.32 -30.55
CA CYS A 595 3.52 -7.75 -29.39
C CYS A 595 4.23 -7.35 -28.10
N THR A 596 3.48 -6.98 -27.08
CA THR A 596 3.98 -6.83 -25.71
C THR A 596 3.32 -7.90 -24.84
N THR A 597 4.12 -8.69 -24.12
CA THR A 597 3.59 -9.73 -23.21
C THR A 597 3.59 -9.23 -21.77
N TYR A 598 2.51 -9.55 -21.06
CA TYR A 598 2.22 -9.18 -19.70
C TYR A 598 2.06 -10.44 -18.86
N PHE A 599 2.90 -10.57 -17.84
CA PHE A 599 2.87 -11.70 -16.92
C PHE A 599 2.12 -11.34 -15.66
N LYS A 600 1.21 -12.21 -15.23
CA LYS A 600 0.62 -12.07 -13.90
C LYS A 600 1.71 -12.24 -12.88
N ASN A 601 1.90 -11.19 -12.09
CA ASN A 601 2.82 -11.24 -10.98
C ASN A 601 2.32 -12.33 -10.01
N GLY A 602 3.22 -13.23 -9.59
CA GLY A 602 2.92 -14.57 -9.04
C GLY A 602 2.18 -14.65 -7.70
N TYR A 603 1.44 -13.63 -7.30
CA TYR A 603 0.69 -13.59 -6.06
C TYR A 603 -0.75 -14.07 -6.29
N ASP A 604 -1.15 -15.09 -5.51
CA ASP A 604 -2.50 -15.62 -5.53
C ASP A 604 -3.48 -14.54 -5.06
N ILE A 605 -4.42 -14.17 -5.94
CA ILE A 605 -5.52 -13.27 -5.61
C ILE A 605 -6.35 -13.98 -4.54
N GLY A 606 -6.32 -13.47 -3.31
CA GLY A 606 -6.57 -14.26 -2.12
C GLY A 606 -7.93 -14.95 -2.01
N GLU A 607 -8.00 -15.88 -1.05
CA GLU A 607 -9.12 -16.82 -0.83
C GLU A 607 -10.45 -16.15 -0.42
N THR A 608 -10.43 -14.89 0.03
CA THR A 608 -11.62 -14.21 0.56
C THR A 608 -12.48 -13.55 -0.52
N VAL A 609 -13.76 -13.28 -0.21
CA VAL A 609 -14.66 -12.57 -1.14
C VAL A 609 -14.17 -11.14 -1.40
N ILE A 610 -13.70 -10.44 -0.36
CA ILE A 610 -13.18 -9.07 -0.46
C ILE A 610 -12.01 -9.02 -1.44
N GLN A 611 -11.00 -9.88 -1.29
CA GLN A 611 -9.83 -9.92 -2.18
C GLN A 611 -10.21 -10.19 -3.63
N ARG A 612 -11.21 -11.04 -3.88
CA ARG A 612 -11.74 -11.25 -5.24
C ARG A 612 -12.45 -10.02 -5.78
N ASN A 613 -13.24 -9.35 -4.94
CA ASN A 613 -14.01 -8.18 -5.32
C ASN A 613 -13.16 -6.90 -5.46
N ILE A 614 -11.88 -6.92 -5.06
CA ILE A 614 -10.93 -5.86 -5.45
C ILE A 614 -10.75 -5.81 -6.97
N LEU A 615 -10.79 -6.97 -7.64
CA LEU A 615 -10.57 -7.09 -9.09
C LEU A 615 -11.84 -7.28 -9.90
N ALA A 616 -12.96 -7.50 -9.22
CA ALA A 616 -14.25 -7.65 -9.87
C ALA A 616 -14.68 -6.32 -10.47
N SER A 617 -15.27 -6.38 -11.67
CA SER A 617 -15.86 -5.17 -12.25
C SER A 617 -17.04 -4.67 -11.42
N THR A 618 -17.33 -3.38 -11.53
CA THR A 618 -18.53 -2.75 -10.92
C THR A 618 -19.78 -3.57 -11.21
N ARG A 619 -19.97 -4.00 -12.47
CA ARG A 619 -21.10 -4.83 -12.90
C ARG A 619 -21.22 -6.15 -12.12
N ASN A 620 -20.10 -6.81 -11.84
CA ASN A 620 -20.11 -8.06 -11.08
C ASN A 620 -20.48 -7.78 -9.62
N ILE A 621 -19.87 -6.76 -8.99
CA ILE A 621 -20.20 -6.36 -7.61
C ILE A 621 -21.67 -5.96 -7.49
N LEU A 622 -22.20 -5.14 -8.39
CA LEU A 622 -23.61 -4.75 -8.44
C LEU A 622 -24.54 -5.96 -8.59
N SER A 623 -24.16 -6.95 -9.40
CA SER A 623 -24.92 -8.21 -9.51
C SER A 623 -24.92 -9.00 -8.19
N GLN A 624 -23.80 -9.02 -7.46
CA GLN A 624 -23.73 -9.65 -6.14
C GLN A 624 -24.61 -8.90 -5.13
N ILE A 625 -24.56 -7.57 -5.11
CA ILE A 625 -25.41 -6.74 -4.25
C ILE A 625 -26.88 -7.00 -4.55
N LYS A 626 -27.29 -6.95 -5.82
CA LYS A 626 -28.67 -7.22 -6.24
C LYS A 626 -29.13 -8.62 -5.84
N THR A 627 -28.26 -9.62 -5.95
CA THR A 627 -28.56 -10.99 -5.49
C THR A 627 -28.82 -11.03 -3.98
N LYS A 628 -28.00 -10.32 -3.19
CA LYS A 628 -28.15 -10.22 -1.73
C LYS A 628 -29.41 -9.44 -1.31
N VAL A 629 -29.73 -8.35 -2.01
CA VAL A 629 -30.98 -7.59 -1.82
C VAL A 629 -32.19 -8.49 -2.09
N ASN A 630 -32.23 -9.15 -3.25
CA ASN A 630 -33.33 -10.07 -3.61
C ASN A 630 -33.46 -11.28 -2.66
N ALA A 631 -32.36 -11.71 -2.04
CA ALA A 631 -32.36 -12.78 -1.05
C ALA A 631 -32.77 -12.31 0.36
N GLY A 632 -32.96 -10.99 0.57
CA GLY A 632 -33.22 -10.41 1.89
C GLY A 632 -32.01 -10.51 2.84
N GLU A 633 -30.79 -10.64 2.31
CA GLU A 633 -29.55 -10.74 3.09
C GLU A 633 -29.01 -9.35 3.48
N PHE A 634 -29.48 -8.29 2.84
CA PHE A 634 -29.01 -6.92 3.08
C PHE A 634 -29.85 -6.26 4.18
N VAL A 635 -29.50 -6.52 5.45
CA VAL A 635 -30.30 -6.15 6.62
C VAL A 635 -29.49 -5.34 7.65
N ILE A 636 -29.98 -4.16 8.00
CA ILE A 636 -29.48 -3.37 9.13
C ILE A 636 -30.17 -3.86 10.40
N SER A 637 -29.60 -4.91 10.99
CA SER A 637 -30.21 -5.69 12.08
C SER A 637 -30.66 -4.87 13.28
N LYS A 638 -29.92 -3.82 13.66
CA LYS A 638 -30.27 -2.94 14.79
C LYS A 638 -31.61 -2.23 14.62
N TYR A 639 -31.98 -1.93 13.38
CA TYR A 639 -33.15 -1.14 13.04
C TYR A 639 -34.24 -1.94 12.32
N ALA A 640 -34.02 -3.25 12.13
CA ALA A 640 -34.88 -4.14 11.35
C ALA A 640 -35.20 -3.58 9.95
N LEU A 641 -34.25 -2.87 9.34
CA LEU A 641 -34.37 -2.38 7.97
C LEU A 641 -33.80 -3.44 7.03
N SER A 642 -34.58 -3.80 6.01
CA SER A 642 -34.12 -4.62 4.89
C SER A 642 -34.06 -3.75 3.65
N ALA A 643 -33.10 -4.03 2.77
CA ALA A 643 -33.17 -3.51 1.41
C ALA A 643 -34.40 -4.08 0.70
N ASP A 644 -35.17 -3.21 0.06
CA ASP A 644 -36.31 -3.57 -0.78
C ASP A 644 -35.89 -3.68 -2.25
N ASP A 645 -35.05 -2.75 -2.72
CA ASP A 645 -34.58 -2.74 -4.10
C ASP A 645 -33.23 -2.01 -4.28
N LEU A 646 -32.65 -2.16 -5.48
CA LEU A 646 -31.43 -1.51 -5.93
C LEU A 646 -31.63 -0.87 -7.31
N PHE A 647 -31.27 0.41 -7.39
CA PHE A 647 -31.31 1.24 -8.59
C PHE A 647 -29.91 1.68 -9.01
N ILE A 648 -29.69 1.89 -10.30
CA ILE A 648 -28.53 2.60 -10.81
C ILE A 648 -28.97 4.03 -11.06
N VAL A 649 -28.21 4.99 -10.52
CA VAL A 649 -28.51 6.41 -10.58
C VAL A 649 -27.32 7.16 -11.20
N SER A 650 -27.54 8.37 -11.67
CA SER A 650 -26.50 9.26 -12.21
C SER A 650 -25.66 9.91 -11.11
N GLY A 651 -26.22 10.04 -9.91
CA GLY A 651 -25.54 10.65 -8.78
C GLY A 651 -26.38 10.71 -7.49
N PRO A 652 -25.86 11.33 -6.43
CA PRO A 652 -26.54 11.40 -5.13
C PRO A 652 -27.79 12.28 -5.11
N GLU A 653 -27.94 13.17 -6.09
CA GLU A 653 -29.10 14.06 -6.21
C GLU A 653 -30.33 13.34 -6.81
N GLU A 654 -30.14 12.20 -7.47
CA GLU A 654 -31.23 11.40 -8.03
C GLU A 654 -31.82 10.46 -6.96
N ILE A 655 -33.14 10.54 -6.78
CA ILE A 655 -33.92 9.59 -5.97
C ILE A 655 -34.61 8.63 -6.95
N GLY A 656 -34.21 7.35 -6.92
CA GLY A 656 -34.82 6.28 -7.71
C GLY A 656 -36.29 6.15 -7.35
N GLY A 657 -37.17 6.39 -8.32
CA GLY A 657 -38.62 6.40 -8.13
C GLY A 657 -39.20 5.00 -7.86
N ILE A 658 -40.14 4.94 -6.92
CA ILE A 658 -40.88 3.72 -6.51
C ILE A 658 -42.07 3.41 -7.45
N GLU A 659 -42.38 4.26 -8.44
CA GLU A 659 -43.59 4.11 -9.26
C GLU A 659 -43.41 3.47 -10.65
N ASP A 660 -42.18 3.16 -11.09
CA ASP A 660 -41.98 2.50 -12.39
C ASP A 660 -41.83 0.98 -12.28
N GLU A 661 -42.93 0.35 -12.66
CA GLU A 661 -43.17 -1.07 -12.82
C GLU A 661 -41.96 -1.84 -13.39
N PHE A 662 -41.52 -2.82 -12.60
CA PHE A 662 -40.84 -4.04 -13.02
C PHE A 662 -41.42 -4.59 -14.33
N ASN A 663 -40.82 -4.29 -15.48
CA ASN A 663 -40.92 -5.19 -16.63
C ASN A 663 -39.88 -5.08 -17.75
N ASP A 664 -38.85 -4.24 -17.66
CA ASP A 664 -37.78 -4.33 -18.65
C ASP A 664 -36.40 -4.51 -18.00
N LYS A 665 -35.81 -5.67 -18.32
CA LYS A 665 -34.42 -6.03 -18.01
C LYS A 665 -33.47 -5.19 -18.89
N ILE A 666 -33.40 -3.90 -18.62
CA ILE A 666 -32.58 -2.95 -19.39
C ILE A 666 -31.22 -2.77 -18.72
N SER A 667 -30.17 -2.79 -19.52
CA SER A 667 -28.83 -2.32 -19.15
C SER A 667 -28.91 -0.79 -18.99
N PRO A 668 -28.53 -0.20 -17.85
CA PRO A 668 -28.64 1.24 -17.63
C PRO A 668 -27.85 2.01 -18.70
N VAL A 669 -28.37 3.18 -19.11
CA VAL A 669 -27.59 4.17 -19.85
C VAL A 669 -26.41 4.55 -18.95
N LYS A 670 -25.17 4.56 -19.47
CA LYS A 670 -24.01 4.95 -18.67
C LYS A 670 -24.17 6.43 -18.28
N GLY A 671 -23.94 6.76 -17.01
CA GLY A 671 -24.05 8.14 -16.50
C GLY A 671 -23.17 9.15 -17.22
N ASP A 672 -22.18 8.68 -17.99
CA ASP A 672 -21.22 9.53 -18.72
C ASP A 672 -21.71 9.98 -20.11
N GLU A 673 -22.84 9.47 -20.59
CA GLU A 673 -23.39 9.85 -21.90
C GLU A 673 -24.05 11.23 -21.89
N PHE A 674 -24.36 11.72 -20.69
CA PHE A 674 -24.97 13.03 -20.46
C PHE A 674 -24.28 13.77 -19.32
N ALA A 675 -23.94 15.04 -19.53
CA ALA A 675 -23.38 15.91 -18.51
C ALA A 675 -24.45 16.90 -18.02
N VAL A 676 -24.67 16.99 -16.71
CA VAL A 676 -25.57 18.00 -16.14
C VAL A 676 -24.96 19.40 -16.37
N ILE A 677 -25.71 20.25 -17.08
CA ILE A 677 -25.32 21.64 -17.38
C ILE A 677 -25.89 22.59 -16.33
N ALA A 678 -27.10 22.30 -15.85
CA ALA A 678 -27.81 23.11 -14.87
C ALA A 678 -28.80 22.25 -14.08
N GLY A 679 -28.65 22.23 -12.75
CA GLY A 679 -29.64 21.67 -11.83
C GLY A 679 -30.78 22.64 -11.54
N ASP A 680 -31.88 22.11 -11.01
CA ASP A 680 -33.15 22.82 -10.75
C ASP A 680 -33.59 23.72 -11.90
N SER A 681 -33.39 23.23 -13.12
CA SER A 681 -33.56 23.99 -14.36
C SER A 681 -34.26 23.13 -15.40
N ARG A 682 -35.23 23.72 -16.07
CA ARG A 682 -36.01 23.12 -17.15
C ARG A 682 -35.79 23.89 -18.45
N LEU A 683 -35.67 23.20 -19.58
CA LEU A 683 -35.59 23.85 -20.89
C LEU A 683 -36.92 24.54 -21.23
N THR A 684 -36.85 25.73 -21.84
CA THR A 684 -38.04 26.48 -22.30
C THR A 684 -38.40 26.18 -23.75
N MET A 685 -37.56 25.43 -24.46
CA MET A 685 -37.69 25.11 -25.89
C MET A 685 -37.28 23.66 -26.13
N GLY A 686 -38.00 22.95 -26.99
CA GLY A 686 -37.74 21.55 -27.31
C GLY A 686 -39.01 20.74 -27.55
N GLU A 687 -38.85 19.47 -27.90
CA GLU A 687 -39.96 18.51 -27.93
C GLU A 687 -40.23 18.00 -26.52
N THR A 688 -41.45 18.21 -26.01
CA THR A 688 -41.86 17.77 -24.67
C THR A 688 -42.61 16.44 -24.74
N ILE A 689 -42.21 15.51 -23.89
CA ILE A 689 -42.75 14.16 -23.78
C ILE A 689 -43.06 13.91 -22.30
N HIS A 690 -44.27 13.44 -21.98
CA HIS A 690 -44.72 13.23 -20.60
C HIS A 690 -44.85 11.74 -20.27
N GLY A 691 -44.69 11.39 -19.00
CA GLY A 691 -44.85 10.01 -18.52
C GLY A 691 -43.78 9.06 -19.05
N VAL A 692 -42.55 9.57 -19.21
CA VAL A 692 -41.40 8.79 -19.68
C VAL A 692 -40.38 8.75 -18.57
N ALA A 693 -39.97 7.55 -18.15
CA ALA A 693 -38.93 7.40 -17.13
C ALA A 693 -37.62 8.09 -17.52
N TYR A 694 -36.84 8.55 -16.53
CA TYR A 694 -35.55 9.21 -16.74
C TYR A 694 -34.65 8.49 -17.76
N GLN A 695 -34.45 7.18 -17.56
CA GLN A 695 -33.63 6.34 -18.45
C GLN A 695 -34.19 6.27 -19.88
N ASP A 696 -35.51 6.34 -20.04
CA ASP A 696 -36.13 6.37 -21.36
C ASP A 696 -36.03 7.75 -22.01
N CYS A 697 -36.06 8.83 -21.22
CA CYS A 697 -35.77 10.18 -21.71
C CYS A 697 -34.35 10.29 -22.27
N LEU A 698 -33.35 9.77 -21.54
CA LEU A 698 -31.97 9.70 -22.02
C LEU A 698 -31.86 8.90 -23.32
N LYS A 699 -32.52 7.72 -23.39
CA LYS A 699 -32.55 6.88 -24.60
C LYS A 699 -33.23 7.58 -25.78
N LEU A 700 -34.29 8.36 -25.54
CA LEU A 700 -34.93 9.12 -26.60
C LEU A 700 -33.94 10.13 -27.19
N CYS A 701 -33.20 10.86 -26.36
CA CYS A 701 -32.15 11.76 -26.84
C CYS A 701 -30.95 11.05 -27.48
N ILE A 702 -30.57 9.85 -27.03
CA ILE A 702 -29.51 9.06 -27.67
C ILE A 702 -29.93 8.60 -29.06
N ASN A 703 -31.20 8.20 -29.20
CA ASN A 703 -31.75 7.66 -30.44
C ASN A 703 -32.17 8.76 -31.43
N ASP A 704 -32.39 9.98 -30.96
CA ASP A 704 -32.60 11.17 -31.77
C ASP A 704 -31.25 11.78 -32.18
N ASP A 705 -31.00 11.86 -33.48
CA ASP A 705 -29.76 12.39 -34.03
C ASP A 705 -29.71 13.94 -33.95
N ASP A 706 -30.87 14.59 -33.79
CA ASP A 706 -30.98 16.05 -33.63
C ASP A 706 -30.91 16.48 -32.15
N CYS A 707 -31.02 15.55 -31.19
CA CYS A 707 -30.96 15.86 -29.77
C CYS A 707 -29.51 16.04 -29.27
N TYR A 708 -29.19 17.25 -28.78
CA TYR A 708 -27.91 17.60 -28.16
C TYR A 708 -28.02 17.90 -26.67
N SER A 709 -29.20 18.33 -26.21
CA SER A 709 -29.48 18.51 -24.79
C SER A 709 -30.89 18.06 -24.47
N LEU A 710 -31.14 17.77 -23.20
CA LEU A 710 -32.47 17.46 -22.70
C LEU A 710 -32.67 18.10 -21.33
N SER A 711 -33.92 18.25 -20.91
CA SER A 711 -34.24 18.46 -19.49
C SER A 711 -35.23 17.42 -19.01
N TYR A 712 -34.96 16.85 -17.85
CA TYR A 712 -35.85 15.88 -17.21
C TYR A 712 -36.37 16.44 -15.89
N CYS A 713 -37.68 16.38 -15.68
CA CYS A 713 -38.34 16.88 -14.48
C CYS A 713 -39.10 15.77 -13.76
N PHE A 714 -38.58 15.30 -12.61
CA PHE A 714 -39.24 14.23 -11.85
C PHE A 714 -40.52 14.72 -11.14
N ASN A 715 -40.50 15.96 -10.63
CA ASN A 715 -41.64 16.56 -9.92
C ASN A 715 -42.80 16.98 -10.83
N HIS A 716 -42.66 16.89 -12.15
CA HIS A 716 -43.61 17.42 -13.13
C HIS A 716 -44.16 16.34 -14.08
N HIS A 717 -44.64 15.22 -13.53
CA HIS A 717 -45.21 14.10 -14.30
C HIS A 717 -44.22 13.46 -15.29
N ASP A 718 -42.96 13.28 -14.86
CA ASP A 718 -41.91 12.68 -15.68
C ASP A 718 -41.80 13.37 -17.05
N GLU A 719 -41.65 14.69 -17.00
CA GLU A 719 -41.56 15.54 -18.17
C GLU A 719 -40.13 15.49 -18.72
N CYS A 720 -40.00 14.96 -19.93
CA CYS A 720 -38.79 14.89 -20.72
C CYS A 720 -38.85 15.93 -21.85
N MET A 721 -37.89 16.84 -21.93
CA MET A 721 -37.79 17.79 -23.04
C MET A 721 -36.49 17.57 -23.81
N LEU A 722 -36.58 17.32 -25.12
CA LEU A 722 -35.43 17.13 -26.01
C LEU A 722 -35.14 18.40 -26.79
N SER A 723 -33.87 18.75 -26.95
CA SER A 723 -33.44 20.01 -27.57
C SER A 723 -32.22 19.83 -28.46
N THR A 724 -32.15 20.67 -29.49
CA THR A 724 -31.01 20.77 -30.43
C THR A 724 -30.00 21.83 -29.99
N GLU A 725 -30.07 22.29 -28.73
CA GLU A 725 -29.14 23.26 -28.17
C GLU A 725 -27.95 22.56 -27.52
N THR A 726 -26.74 23.07 -27.74
CA THR A 726 -25.52 22.61 -27.07
C THR A 726 -25.23 23.46 -25.83
N LYS A 727 -24.39 23.00 -24.90
CA LYS A 727 -23.90 23.76 -23.75
C LYS A 727 -23.33 25.10 -24.17
N ALA A 728 -22.51 25.13 -25.22
CA ALA A 728 -21.96 26.39 -25.74
C ALA A 728 -23.04 27.40 -26.16
N ASN A 729 -24.22 26.95 -26.58
CA ASN A 729 -25.35 27.82 -26.93
C ASN A 729 -26.30 28.08 -25.76
N LEU A 730 -26.43 27.13 -24.82
CA LEU A 730 -27.21 27.28 -23.59
C LEU A 730 -26.52 28.25 -22.63
N THR A 731 -25.22 28.12 -22.39
CA THR A 731 -24.47 28.97 -21.44
C THR A 731 -24.37 30.43 -21.90
N LYS A 732 -24.47 30.70 -23.20
CA LYS A 732 -24.49 32.08 -23.74
C LYS A 732 -25.76 32.86 -23.33
N ASP A 733 -26.87 32.16 -23.07
CA ASP A 733 -28.16 32.78 -22.75
C ASP A 733 -29.02 31.87 -21.84
N LEU A 734 -28.42 31.39 -20.76
CA LEU A 734 -28.99 30.33 -19.91
C LEU A 734 -30.36 30.74 -19.34
N THR A 735 -30.50 31.99 -18.91
CA THR A 735 -31.75 32.54 -18.36
C THR A 735 -32.88 32.70 -19.37
N ALA A 736 -32.60 32.77 -20.67
CA ALA A 736 -33.64 32.83 -21.70
C ALA A 736 -34.08 31.43 -22.16
N LYS A 737 -33.16 30.46 -22.12
CA LYS A 737 -33.38 29.09 -22.61
C LYS A 737 -33.76 28.08 -21.53
N THR A 738 -33.66 28.47 -20.26
CA THR A 738 -34.05 27.66 -19.11
C THR A 738 -34.91 28.45 -18.14
N THR A 739 -35.77 27.76 -17.40
CA THR A 739 -36.52 28.28 -16.27
C THR A 739 -36.23 27.45 -15.04
N HIS A 740 -36.09 28.10 -13.89
CA HIS A 740 -35.95 27.40 -12.62
C HIS A 740 -37.17 26.51 -12.36
N ALA A 741 -36.91 25.25 -12.04
CA ALA A 741 -37.92 24.24 -11.72
C ALA A 741 -37.30 23.20 -10.80
N ASP A 742 -37.77 23.14 -9.55
CA ASP A 742 -37.25 22.26 -8.51
C ASP A 742 -37.37 20.78 -8.93
N GLY A 743 -36.26 20.06 -8.90
CA GLY A 743 -36.24 18.66 -9.33
C GLY A 743 -36.30 18.47 -10.85
N CYS A 744 -35.74 19.43 -11.59
CA CYS A 744 -35.45 19.31 -13.01
C CYS A 744 -33.96 19.47 -13.27
N ASP A 745 -33.39 18.65 -14.16
CA ASP A 745 -32.00 18.80 -14.58
C ASP A 745 -31.92 18.99 -16.09
N VAL A 746 -31.13 19.98 -16.53
CA VAL A 746 -30.73 20.15 -17.94
C VAL A 746 -29.40 19.42 -18.15
N MET A 747 -29.37 18.54 -19.13
CA MET A 747 -28.24 17.68 -19.46
C MET A 747 -27.83 17.88 -20.93
N GLU A 748 -26.52 17.85 -21.20
CA GLU A 748 -25.97 17.82 -22.56
C GLU A 748 -25.51 16.41 -22.91
N LYS A 749 -25.76 15.98 -24.13
CA LYS A 749 -25.14 14.79 -24.70
C LYS A 749 -23.62 14.98 -24.75
N SER A 750 -22.87 14.12 -24.07
CA SER A 750 -21.42 14.16 -24.10
C SER A 750 -20.91 13.72 -25.48
N PHE A 751 -20.28 14.63 -26.23
CA PHE A 751 -19.68 14.26 -27.52
C PHE A 751 -18.53 13.27 -27.35
N MET A 752 -17.85 13.33 -26.22
CA MET A 752 -16.79 12.38 -25.86
C MET A 752 -17.31 10.95 -25.78
N ALA A 753 -18.57 10.75 -25.39
CA ALA A 753 -19.15 9.41 -25.31
C ALA A 753 -19.26 8.72 -26.68
N PHE A 754 -19.25 9.47 -27.79
CA PHE A 754 -19.21 8.90 -29.14
C PHE A 754 -17.84 8.36 -29.54
N TYR A 755 -16.81 8.65 -28.76
CA TYR A 755 -15.45 8.27 -29.09
C TYR A 755 -14.85 7.41 -28.00
N ARG A 756 -13.94 6.55 -28.43
CA ARG A 756 -13.12 5.72 -27.56
C ARG A 756 -11.70 6.28 -27.57
N LYS A 757 -11.18 6.61 -26.39
CA LYS A 757 -9.85 7.20 -26.19
C LYS A 757 -8.76 6.12 -26.21
N PHE A 758 -7.66 6.39 -26.90
CA PHE A 758 -6.43 5.61 -27.01
C PHE A 758 -5.28 6.50 -26.53
N PRO A 759 -4.93 6.42 -25.23
CA PRO A 759 -4.03 7.38 -24.61
C PRO A 759 -2.57 7.19 -25.06
N GLY A 760 -1.85 8.32 -25.20
CA GLY A 760 -0.42 8.35 -25.57
C GLY A 760 -0.14 7.80 -26.96
N GLN A 761 -1.13 7.80 -27.84
CA GLN A 761 -1.07 7.25 -29.19
C GLN A 761 -1.60 8.29 -30.17
N SER A 762 -0.97 8.36 -31.34
CA SER A 762 -1.43 9.21 -32.43
C SER A 762 -1.33 8.48 -33.76
N LEU A 763 -2.19 8.81 -34.71
CA LEU A 763 -2.07 8.21 -36.04
C LEU A 763 -0.86 8.78 -36.79
N VAL A 764 -0.10 7.90 -37.45
CA VAL A 764 0.94 8.26 -38.44
C VAL A 764 0.31 8.86 -39.70
N ARG A 765 -0.98 8.59 -39.95
CA ARG A 765 -1.69 9.11 -41.12
C ARG A 765 -1.93 10.62 -40.99
N ASP A 766 -1.81 11.31 -42.13
CA ASP A 766 -2.09 12.74 -42.22
C ASP A 766 -3.56 13.04 -41.87
N ALA A 767 -3.75 14.05 -41.03
CA ALA A 767 -5.06 14.57 -40.70
C ALA A 767 -5.69 15.25 -41.91
N ILE A 768 -7.01 15.09 -42.07
CA ILE A 768 -7.78 15.80 -43.11
C ILE A 768 -7.98 17.26 -42.72
N ASP A 769 -8.16 17.52 -41.42
CA ASP A 769 -8.31 18.87 -40.88
C ASP A 769 -7.54 19.01 -39.56
N THR A 770 -7.12 20.23 -39.22
CA THR A 770 -6.40 20.53 -37.99
C THR A 770 -6.96 21.79 -37.35
N ILE A 771 -7.37 21.68 -36.09
CA ILE A 771 -7.99 22.75 -35.31
C ILE A 771 -7.11 23.01 -34.09
N THR A 772 -6.81 24.28 -33.81
CA THR A 772 -5.97 24.67 -32.67
C THR A 772 -6.76 25.47 -31.64
N ASP A 773 -6.26 25.52 -30.41
CA ASP A 773 -6.81 26.33 -29.30
C ASP A 773 -8.22 25.86 -28.87
N ILE A 774 -8.40 24.54 -28.82
CA ILE A 774 -9.63 23.89 -28.34
C ILE A 774 -9.30 22.84 -27.29
N ASP A 775 -10.29 22.44 -26.51
CA ASP A 775 -10.19 21.30 -25.59
C ASP A 775 -10.61 19.99 -26.27
N GLU A 776 -10.42 18.89 -25.54
CA GLU A 776 -10.71 17.53 -26.00
C GLU A 776 -12.18 17.35 -26.38
N SER A 777 -13.11 17.88 -25.58
CA SER A 777 -14.55 17.78 -25.80
C SER A 777 -15.00 18.54 -27.05
N GLU A 778 -14.44 19.73 -27.28
CA GLU A 778 -14.69 20.50 -28.49
C GLU A 778 -14.11 19.79 -29.72
N CYS A 779 -12.98 19.11 -29.60
CA CYS A 779 -12.40 18.31 -30.69
C CYS A 779 -13.34 17.15 -31.10
N ALA A 780 -13.89 16.41 -30.13
CA ALA A 780 -14.89 15.37 -30.38
C ALA A 780 -16.15 15.90 -31.07
N ARG A 781 -16.65 17.06 -30.62
CA ARG A 781 -17.80 17.73 -31.24
C ARG A 781 -17.52 18.10 -32.70
N ARG A 782 -16.35 18.69 -32.97
CA ARG A 782 -15.94 19.07 -34.33
C ARG A 782 -15.81 17.88 -35.26
N CYS A 783 -15.30 16.75 -34.76
CA CYS A 783 -15.29 15.52 -35.52
C CYS A 783 -16.71 15.03 -35.81
N TYR A 784 -17.61 15.05 -34.80
CA TYR A 784 -18.97 14.53 -34.94
C TYR A 784 -19.80 15.34 -35.96
N GLU A 785 -19.65 16.67 -35.94
CA GLU A 785 -20.38 17.59 -36.83
C GLU A 785 -19.72 17.76 -38.21
N ALA A 786 -18.59 17.09 -38.48
CA ALA A 786 -17.88 17.22 -39.74
C ALA A 786 -18.76 16.70 -40.89
N THR A 787 -19.26 17.62 -41.73
CA THR A 787 -20.07 17.29 -42.91
C THR A 787 -19.26 17.25 -44.20
N GLY A 788 -18.07 17.86 -44.21
CA GLY A 788 -17.16 17.90 -45.36
C GLY A 788 -16.50 16.55 -45.67
N PHE A 789 -16.39 15.68 -44.66
CA PHE A 789 -15.88 14.32 -44.75
C PHE A 789 -16.42 13.52 -43.55
N PRO A 790 -16.56 12.18 -43.65
CA PRO A 790 -16.98 11.36 -42.53
C PRO A 790 -15.81 11.25 -41.54
N CYS A 791 -15.74 12.15 -40.56
CA CYS A 791 -14.75 12.06 -39.50
C CYS A 791 -15.03 10.79 -38.67
N LYS A 792 -14.05 9.89 -38.62
CA LYS A 792 -14.17 8.61 -37.90
C LYS A 792 -13.26 8.53 -36.70
N SER A 793 -12.31 9.44 -36.58
CA SER A 793 -11.43 9.55 -35.43
C SER A 793 -10.73 10.90 -35.40
N PHE A 794 -10.10 11.24 -34.29
CA PHE A 794 -9.25 12.42 -34.16
C PHE A 794 -8.06 12.18 -33.22
N ASP A 795 -6.98 12.94 -33.36
CA ASP A 795 -5.93 13.03 -32.34
C ASP A 795 -6.05 14.36 -31.60
N PHE A 796 -6.02 14.34 -30.27
CA PHE A 796 -5.94 15.54 -29.45
C PHE A 796 -4.56 15.61 -28.79
N CYS A 797 -3.82 16.67 -29.05
CA CYS A 797 -2.46 16.88 -28.57
C CYS A 797 -2.38 18.10 -27.67
N THR A 798 -1.90 17.90 -26.44
CA THR A 798 -1.65 19.00 -25.50
C THR A 798 -0.36 19.76 -25.84
N GLN A 799 0.60 19.11 -26.51
CA GLN A 799 1.86 19.71 -26.98
C GLN A 799 2.12 19.38 -28.47
N PRO A 800 1.43 20.03 -29.41
CA PRO A 800 1.47 19.63 -30.82
C PRO A 800 2.76 19.99 -31.55
N ALA A 801 3.75 20.59 -30.86
CA ALA A 801 5.10 20.75 -31.37
C ALA A 801 5.74 19.42 -31.79
N GLU A 802 5.36 18.32 -31.13
CA GLU A 802 5.78 16.95 -31.48
C GLU A 802 5.23 16.49 -32.84
N LYS A 803 4.08 17.03 -33.29
CA LYS A 803 3.50 16.83 -34.62
C LYS A 803 3.85 17.95 -35.63
N GLY A 804 4.88 18.75 -35.34
CA GLY A 804 5.42 19.74 -36.27
C GLY A 804 4.66 21.08 -36.33
N LEU A 805 3.72 21.35 -35.40
CA LEU A 805 3.10 22.67 -35.26
C LEU A 805 4.02 23.61 -34.47
N SER A 806 4.20 24.84 -34.94
CA SER A 806 5.09 25.81 -34.30
C SER A 806 4.50 26.50 -33.05
N THR A 807 3.40 25.99 -32.49
CA THR A 807 2.65 26.62 -31.39
C THR A 807 2.51 25.67 -30.20
N ASN A 808 2.65 26.20 -28.97
CA ASN A 808 2.43 25.44 -27.72
C ASN A 808 0.95 25.42 -27.29
N LYS A 809 0.01 25.56 -28.24
CA LYS A 809 -1.43 25.53 -27.95
C LYS A 809 -1.98 24.15 -28.23
N HIS A 810 -3.02 23.70 -27.53
CA HIS A 810 -3.66 22.41 -27.82
C HIS A 810 -4.08 22.33 -29.29
N ALA A 811 -3.95 21.15 -29.91
CA ALA A 811 -4.38 20.92 -31.28
C ALA A 811 -5.16 19.62 -31.42
N CYS A 812 -6.02 19.61 -32.42
CA CYS A 812 -6.96 18.56 -32.75
C CYS A 812 -6.79 18.22 -34.23
N PHE A 813 -6.55 16.95 -34.53
CA PHE A 813 -6.28 16.45 -35.87
C PHE A 813 -7.41 15.50 -36.26
N LEU A 814 -8.25 15.89 -37.23
CA LEU A 814 -9.42 15.12 -37.63
C LEU A 814 -9.10 14.14 -38.76
N HIS A 815 -9.59 12.91 -38.64
CA HIS A 815 -9.28 11.81 -39.55
C HIS A 815 -10.55 11.13 -40.08
N GLN A 816 -10.51 10.66 -41.33
CA GLN A 816 -11.53 9.77 -41.91
C GLN A 816 -11.27 8.27 -41.58
N PHE A 817 -10.15 7.98 -40.95
CA PHE A 817 -9.71 6.62 -40.69
C PHE A 817 -10.40 6.05 -39.46
N HIS A 818 -10.86 4.80 -39.51
CA HIS A 818 -11.28 4.06 -38.33
C HIS A 818 -10.42 2.81 -38.19
N LEU A 819 -9.75 2.67 -37.05
CA LEU A 819 -8.77 1.63 -36.76
C LEU A 819 -9.27 0.20 -37.07
N ILE A 820 -10.52 -0.10 -36.71
CA ILE A 820 -11.14 -1.43 -36.86
C ILE A 820 -11.52 -1.75 -38.32
N GLU A 821 -11.84 -0.75 -39.14
CA GLU A 821 -12.40 -0.96 -40.48
C GLU A 821 -11.34 -1.39 -41.52
N ASP A 822 -10.08 -1.01 -41.34
CA ASP A 822 -9.02 -1.18 -42.36
C ASP A 822 -8.13 -2.43 -42.15
N THR A 823 -8.52 -3.35 -41.26
CA THR A 823 -7.80 -4.63 -41.03
C THR A 823 -7.76 -5.58 -42.25
N LYS A 824 -8.45 -5.26 -43.35
CA LYS A 824 -8.43 -6.03 -44.61
C LYS A 824 -7.34 -5.59 -45.59
N HIS A 825 -6.82 -4.37 -45.49
CA HIS A 825 -5.66 -3.94 -46.25
C HIS A 825 -4.43 -4.18 -45.40
N GLU A 826 -3.42 -4.86 -45.94
CA GLU A 826 -2.19 -5.23 -45.23
C GLU A 826 -1.62 -4.01 -44.49
N ILE A 827 -1.75 -4.01 -43.16
CA ILE A 827 -1.11 -3.07 -42.24
C ILE A 827 0.40 -3.35 -42.29
N LYS A 828 1.06 -2.88 -43.35
CA LYS A 828 2.50 -3.06 -43.56
C LYS A 828 3.32 -1.92 -42.93
N ASP A 829 2.67 -0.82 -42.58
CA ASP A 829 3.28 0.34 -41.93
C ASP A 829 2.68 0.52 -40.52
N LYS A 830 3.51 0.82 -39.52
CA LYS A 830 3.09 1.06 -38.13
C LYS A 830 2.02 2.15 -38.10
N ILE A 831 0.78 1.82 -37.75
CA ILE A 831 -0.37 2.76 -37.73
C ILE A 831 -0.18 3.86 -36.68
N TRP A 832 0.49 3.51 -35.59
CA TRP A 832 0.68 4.34 -34.42
C TRP A 832 2.03 5.04 -34.41
N ASP A 833 1.98 6.34 -34.18
CA ASP A 833 3.10 7.14 -33.76
C ASP A 833 3.14 7.15 -32.22
N PHE A 834 4.07 6.38 -31.67
CA PHE A 834 4.33 6.34 -30.23
C PHE A 834 5.37 7.39 -29.79
N SER A 835 5.92 8.18 -30.72
CA SER A 835 6.89 9.24 -30.39
C SER A 835 6.22 10.52 -29.86
N THR A 836 4.89 10.62 -30.01
CA THR A 836 4.08 11.76 -29.57
C THR A 836 3.32 11.44 -28.27
N SER A 837 4.06 11.30 -27.16
CA SER A 837 3.47 10.94 -25.85
C SER A 837 2.46 11.96 -25.30
N SER A 838 2.45 13.18 -25.87
CA SER A 838 1.53 14.27 -25.51
C SER A 838 0.19 14.27 -26.26
N CYS A 839 -0.02 13.26 -27.13
CA CYS A 839 -1.20 13.10 -27.97
C CYS A 839 -2.00 11.85 -27.59
N ASP A 840 -3.32 12.00 -27.56
CA ASP A 840 -4.28 10.91 -27.41
C ASP A 840 -5.10 10.76 -28.70
N HIS A 841 -5.39 9.54 -29.10
CA HIS A 841 -6.24 9.25 -30.27
C HIS A 841 -7.66 8.89 -29.83
N TYR A 842 -8.66 9.24 -30.62
CA TYR A 842 -10.07 9.02 -30.32
C TYR A 842 -10.78 8.48 -31.55
N ALA A 843 -11.37 7.29 -31.48
CA ALA A 843 -12.10 6.70 -32.61
C ALA A 843 -13.58 6.57 -32.31
N VAL A 844 -14.44 6.75 -33.32
CA VAL A 844 -15.90 6.66 -33.17
C VAL A 844 -16.32 5.28 -32.67
N VAL A 845 -17.28 5.23 -31.74
CA VAL A 845 -17.92 3.99 -31.28
C VAL A 845 -18.96 3.54 -32.32
N LEU A 846 -18.56 2.68 -33.24
CA LEU A 846 -19.38 2.22 -34.38
C LEU A 846 -20.72 1.57 -34.00
N SER A 847 -20.83 0.93 -32.82
CA SER A 847 -22.10 0.38 -32.35
C SER A 847 -23.18 1.43 -32.11
N ARG A 848 -22.81 2.71 -31.99
CA ARG A 848 -23.76 3.83 -31.83
C ARG A 848 -24.48 4.23 -33.12
N ASP A 849 -24.01 3.77 -34.28
CA ASP A 849 -24.72 3.93 -35.56
C ASP A 849 -26.04 3.13 -35.62
N TYR A 850 -26.29 2.33 -34.57
CA TYR A 850 -27.38 1.38 -34.50
C TYR A 850 -28.29 1.69 -33.32
N THR A 851 -29.60 1.57 -33.53
CA THR A 851 -30.59 1.47 -32.46
C THR A 851 -30.36 0.18 -31.69
N HIS A 852 -30.14 0.30 -30.38
CA HIS A 852 -29.78 -0.81 -29.49
C HIS A 852 -31.02 -1.38 -28.78
N TYR A 853 -31.19 -2.70 -28.87
CA TYR A 853 -32.25 -3.47 -28.23
C TYR A 853 -31.65 -4.51 -27.28
N VAL A 854 -31.54 -4.16 -26.00
CA VAL A 854 -30.98 -4.99 -24.94
C VAL A 854 -31.82 -6.24 -24.66
N GLY A 855 -31.18 -7.35 -24.30
CA GLY A 855 -31.84 -8.59 -23.85
C GLY A 855 -32.56 -9.36 -24.95
N ARG A 856 -32.37 -8.95 -26.20
CA ARG A 856 -33.01 -9.54 -27.37
C ARG A 856 -32.06 -10.45 -28.13
N GLN A 857 -32.63 -11.51 -28.69
CA GLN A 857 -31.97 -12.41 -29.61
C GLN A 857 -32.87 -12.64 -30.83
N PHE A 858 -32.28 -12.89 -31.98
CA PHE A 858 -32.97 -13.42 -33.14
C PHE A 858 -33.62 -14.75 -32.80
N LYS A 859 -34.93 -14.85 -33.04
CA LYS A 859 -35.65 -16.12 -32.94
C LYS A 859 -35.10 -17.09 -34.00
N ALA A 860 -34.87 -18.34 -33.61
CA ALA A 860 -34.35 -19.35 -34.53
C ALA A 860 -35.21 -19.45 -35.80
N GLY A 861 -34.58 -19.31 -36.97
CA GLY A 861 -35.25 -19.34 -38.28
C GLY A 861 -36.03 -18.07 -38.66
N SER A 862 -36.04 -17.01 -37.85
CA SER A 862 -36.79 -15.77 -38.17
C SER A 862 -36.05 -14.83 -39.12
N VAL A 863 -34.74 -15.00 -39.29
CA VAL A 863 -33.89 -14.12 -40.12
C VAL A 863 -32.85 -14.94 -40.88
N LYS A 864 -32.48 -14.46 -42.08
CA LYS A 864 -31.35 -14.98 -42.83
C LYS A 864 -30.07 -14.37 -42.27
N ILE A 865 -29.28 -15.17 -41.55
CA ILE A 865 -27.95 -14.76 -41.09
C ILE A 865 -27.02 -14.74 -42.31
N VAL A 866 -26.42 -13.58 -42.60
CA VAL A 866 -25.46 -13.42 -43.70
C VAL A 866 -24.03 -13.71 -43.26
N LYS A 867 -23.70 -13.46 -42.00
CA LYS A 867 -22.40 -13.76 -41.42
C LYS A 867 -22.55 -14.05 -39.93
N GLU A 868 -21.86 -15.06 -39.43
CA GLU A 868 -21.74 -15.35 -38.00
C GLU A 868 -20.26 -15.36 -37.63
N ILE A 869 -19.91 -14.64 -36.58
CA ILE A 869 -18.53 -14.40 -36.14
C ILE A 869 -18.48 -14.64 -34.64
N THR A 870 -17.52 -15.43 -34.18
CA THR A 870 -17.33 -15.70 -32.76
C THR A 870 -16.12 -14.95 -32.23
N ASP A 871 -16.13 -14.67 -30.93
CA ASP A 871 -15.00 -14.13 -30.16
C ASP A 871 -14.52 -12.72 -30.60
N VAL A 872 -15.38 -11.97 -31.28
CA VAL A 872 -15.17 -10.56 -31.67
C VAL A 872 -15.82 -9.61 -30.66
N PRO A 873 -15.26 -8.40 -30.44
CA PRO A 873 -15.90 -7.38 -29.62
C PRO A 873 -17.10 -6.76 -30.34
N LEU A 874 -17.95 -6.06 -29.59
CA LEU A 874 -19.14 -5.39 -30.12
C LEU A 874 -18.80 -4.44 -31.28
N GLU A 875 -17.76 -3.61 -31.13
CA GLU A 875 -17.36 -2.63 -32.16
C GLU A 875 -16.89 -3.31 -33.45
N ARG A 876 -16.23 -4.47 -33.34
CA ARG A 876 -15.88 -5.27 -34.51
C ARG A 876 -17.11 -5.85 -35.20
N CYS A 877 -18.10 -6.29 -34.43
CA CYS A 877 -19.38 -6.75 -34.96
C CYS A 877 -20.12 -5.63 -35.72
N ALA A 878 -20.14 -4.42 -35.16
CA ALA A 878 -20.68 -3.23 -35.81
C ALA A 878 -19.91 -2.87 -37.09
N SER A 879 -18.57 -2.86 -37.04
CA SER A 879 -17.69 -2.63 -38.19
C SER A 879 -17.93 -3.65 -39.32
N ASP A 880 -18.02 -4.94 -38.98
CA ASP A 880 -18.31 -6.00 -39.94
C ASP A 880 -19.70 -5.84 -40.57
N CYS A 881 -20.69 -5.33 -39.82
CA CYS A 881 -22.00 -5.00 -40.38
C CYS A 881 -21.95 -3.74 -41.27
N ASN A 882 -21.19 -2.71 -40.89
CA ASN A 882 -21.03 -1.50 -41.70
C ASN A 882 -20.32 -1.78 -43.03
N SER A 883 -19.32 -2.66 -43.02
CA SER A 883 -18.48 -3.03 -44.18
C SER A 883 -18.95 -4.28 -44.94
N ALA A 884 -20.06 -4.92 -44.54
CA ALA A 884 -20.56 -6.10 -45.23
C ALA A 884 -21.06 -5.75 -46.64
N ASP A 885 -20.40 -6.32 -47.66
CA ASP A 885 -20.77 -6.20 -49.07
C ASP A 885 -22.23 -6.60 -49.37
N GLU A 886 -22.82 -7.46 -48.52
CA GLU A 886 -24.22 -7.92 -48.64
C GLU A 886 -25.27 -6.97 -48.04
N GLY A 887 -24.86 -5.81 -47.52
CA GLY A 887 -25.79 -4.78 -47.02
C GLY A 887 -26.44 -5.13 -45.68
N CYS A 888 -25.63 -5.50 -44.68
CA CYS A 888 -26.11 -5.73 -43.31
C CYS A 888 -26.87 -4.51 -42.77
N LEU A 889 -28.04 -4.77 -42.18
CA LEU A 889 -28.94 -3.76 -41.59
C LEU A 889 -29.09 -3.93 -40.09
N THR A 890 -29.01 -5.16 -39.59
CA THR A 890 -29.18 -5.48 -38.17
C THR A 890 -28.17 -6.55 -37.78
N PHE A 891 -27.68 -6.51 -36.54
CA PHE A 891 -26.84 -7.57 -35.99
C PHE A 891 -27.25 -7.95 -34.56
N GLU A 892 -27.02 -9.20 -34.20
CA GLU A 892 -27.13 -9.72 -32.83
C GLU A 892 -25.72 -9.87 -32.27
N TYR A 893 -25.51 -9.36 -31.06
CA TYR A 893 -24.29 -9.56 -30.29
C TYR A 893 -24.64 -10.22 -28.96
N CYS A 894 -24.06 -11.40 -28.71
CA CYS A 894 -24.22 -12.16 -27.49
C CYS A 894 -22.88 -12.32 -26.80
N GLU A 895 -22.85 -12.18 -25.47
CA GLU A 895 -21.69 -12.42 -24.62
C GLU A 895 -22.11 -13.29 -23.44
N SER A 896 -21.31 -14.31 -23.11
CA SER A 896 -21.55 -15.17 -21.96
C SER A 896 -20.56 -14.85 -20.85
N LEU A 897 -21.08 -14.46 -19.68
CA LEU A 897 -20.31 -14.33 -18.47
C LEU A 897 -20.10 -15.72 -17.87
N VAL A 898 -18.85 -16.00 -17.52
CA VAL A 898 -18.31 -17.30 -17.10
C VAL A 898 -19.15 -17.95 -15.99
N ASN A 899 -19.52 -19.23 -16.16
CA ASN A 899 -19.93 -20.11 -15.05
C ASN A 899 -18.69 -20.72 -14.38
N GLU A 900 -18.82 -21.08 -13.09
CA GLU A 900 -17.83 -21.60 -12.11
C GLU A 900 -16.88 -22.76 -12.56
N ARG A 901 -16.89 -23.19 -13.82
CA ARG A 901 -16.04 -24.23 -14.39
C ARG A 901 -15.05 -23.75 -15.47
N GLY A 902 -14.60 -22.50 -15.38
CA GLY A 902 -13.41 -22.04 -16.12
C GLY A 902 -13.50 -22.13 -17.65
N SER A 903 -14.68 -21.96 -18.24
CA SER A 903 -14.84 -21.93 -19.70
C SER A 903 -14.94 -20.50 -20.23
N LYS A 904 -14.12 -20.24 -21.25
CA LYS A 904 -13.93 -19.03 -22.08
C LYS A 904 -15.14 -18.09 -22.15
N VAL A 905 -14.91 -16.78 -21.97
CA VAL A 905 -15.83 -15.73 -22.44
C VAL A 905 -15.98 -15.91 -23.95
N LYS A 906 -17.16 -16.35 -24.38
CA LYS A 906 -17.51 -16.47 -25.80
C LYS A 906 -18.43 -15.33 -26.16
N SER A 907 -18.02 -14.55 -27.16
CA SER A 907 -18.93 -13.63 -27.84
C SER A 907 -19.39 -14.22 -29.16
N THR A 908 -20.60 -13.88 -29.59
CA THR A 908 -21.16 -14.32 -30.86
C THR A 908 -21.85 -13.13 -31.51
N CYS A 909 -21.41 -12.82 -32.72
CA CYS A 909 -21.90 -11.74 -33.58
C CYS A 909 -22.60 -12.35 -34.79
N ARG A 910 -23.86 -12.00 -35.02
CA ARG A 910 -24.65 -12.53 -36.14
C ARG A 910 -25.25 -11.39 -36.93
N LEU A 911 -24.86 -11.28 -38.19
CA LEU A 911 -25.24 -10.20 -39.09
C LEU A 911 -26.45 -10.61 -39.94
N THR A 912 -27.38 -9.69 -40.21
CA THR A 912 -28.55 -9.91 -41.08
C THR A 912 -28.87 -8.70 -41.95
N THR A 913 -29.49 -8.95 -43.10
CA THR A 913 -29.99 -7.92 -44.04
C THR A 913 -31.45 -7.52 -43.77
N SER A 914 -32.09 -8.11 -42.75
CA SER A 914 -33.45 -7.77 -42.33
C SER A 914 -33.48 -6.46 -41.56
N SER A 915 -34.44 -5.58 -41.85
CA SER A 915 -34.65 -4.32 -41.12
C SER A 915 -35.46 -4.57 -39.83
N GLY A 916 -35.25 -3.75 -38.80
CA GLY A 916 -35.76 -3.96 -37.43
C GLY A 916 -37.25 -4.28 -37.26
N SER A 917 -38.13 -3.81 -38.15
CA SER A 917 -39.58 -4.12 -38.11
C SER A 917 -39.95 -5.52 -38.61
N ALA A 918 -39.06 -6.19 -39.35
CA ALA A 918 -39.28 -7.53 -39.92
C ALA A 918 -38.62 -8.67 -39.12
N VAL A 919 -37.87 -8.33 -38.07
CA VAL A 919 -37.14 -9.30 -37.25
C VAL A 919 -37.97 -9.67 -36.02
N ASN A 920 -38.39 -10.94 -35.94
CA ASN A 920 -39.01 -11.46 -34.72
C ASN A 920 -37.91 -11.75 -33.67
N TYR A 921 -37.99 -11.06 -32.54
CA TYR A 921 -37.08 -11.22 -31.41
C TYR A 921 -37.60 -12.24 -30.38
N LYS A 922 -36.68 -12.90 -29.68
CA LYS A 922 -36.93 -13.63 -28.44
C LYS A 922 -36.33 -12.80 -27.29
N VAL A 923 -37.11 -12.57 -26.23
CA VAL A 923 -36.61 -12.01 -24.97
C VAL A 923 -35.91 -13.12 -24.19
N LEU A 924 -34.69 -12.87 -23.71
CA LEU A 924 -33.92 -13.87 -22.95
C LEU A 924 -34.28 -13.82 -21.46
N GLU A 925 -34.56 -15.01 -20.88
CA GLU A 925 -34.88 -15.15 -19.46
C GLU A 925 -33.65 -15.45 -18.58
N SER A 926 -32.54 -15.95 -19.14
CA SER A 926 -31.42 -16.51 -18.37
C SER A 926 -30.35 -15.49 -17.95
N THR A 927 -29.68 -15.75 -16.83
CA THR A 927 -28.61 -14.92 -16.24
C THR A 927 -27.19 -15.19 -16.78
N SER A 928 -26.97 -16.28 -17.53
CA SER A 928 -25.61 -16.71 -17.95
C SER A 928 -25.14 -16.15 -19.29
N GLN A 929 -26.02 -15.52 -20.07
CA GLN A 929 -25.71 -14.97 -21.39
C GLN A 929 -26.49 -13.68 -21.62
N THR A 930 -25.77 -12.60 -21.92
CA THR A 930 -26.33 -11.30 -22.28
C THR A 930 -26.28 -11.13 -23.79
N CYS A 931 -27.44 -11.01 -24.44
CA CYS A 931 -27.52 -10.70 -25.87
C CYS A 931 -28.22 -9.36 -26.10
N SER A 932 -27.85 -8.69 -27.19
CA SER A 932 -28.46 -7.47 -27.67
C SER A 932 -28.58 -7.51 -29.20
N VAL A 933 -29.60 -6.83 -29.73
CA VAL A 933 -29.76 -6.62 -31.17
C VAL A 933 -29.55 -5.15 -31.50
N TYR A 934 -28.86 -4.88 -32.60
CA TYR A 934 -28.48 -3.55 -33.07
C TYR A 934 -29.01 -3.35 -34.48
N THR A 935 -29.82 -2.32 -34.73
CA THR A 935 -30.41 -2.03 -36.05
C THR A 935 -29.93 -0.68 -36.58
N ASN A 936 -29.37 -0.65 -37.78
CA ASN A 936 -28.76 0.54 -38.37
C ASN A 936 -29.81 1.65 -38.58
N LYS A 937 -29.55 2.84 -38.01
CA LYS A 937 -30.47 3.99 -38.04
C LYS A 937 -30.71 4.51 -39.48
N ALA A 938 -29.65 4.77 -40.22
CA ALA A 938 -29.69 5.43 -41.54
C ALA A 938 -30.19 4.52 -42.68
N LYS A 939 -29.73 3.25 -42.74
CA LYS A 939 -30.08 2.32 -43.82
C LYS A 939 -31.52 1.80 -43.70
N ALA A 940 -32.10 1.79 -42.50
CA ALA A 940 -33.50 1.41 -42.29
C ALA A 940 -34.48 2.46 -42.85
N MET A 941 -34.20 3.75 -42.67
CA MET A 941 -35.01 4.85 -43.21
C MET A 941 -34.98 4.91 -44.74
N GLN A 942 -33.81 4.73 -45.37
CA GLN A 942 -33.69 4.71 -46.84
C GLN A 942 -34.49 3.56 -47.48
N LYS A 943 -34.54 2.38 -46.84
CA LYS A 943 -35.30 1.22 -47.34
C LYS A 943 -36.81 1.36 -47.11
N ALA A 944 -37.23 2.08 -46.06
CA ALA A 944 -38.63 2.44 -45.84
C ALA A 944 -39.12 3.47 -46.87
N SER A 945 -38.29 4.47 -47.19
CA SER A 945 -38.55 5.45 -48.25
C SER A 945 -38.66 4.80 -49.64
N ALA A 946 -37.75 3.88 -49.98
CA ALA A 946 -37.80 3.15 -51.25
C ALA A 946 -39.02 2.22 -51.41
N ARG A 947 -39.65 1.80 -50.29
CA ARG A 947 -40.90 1.02 -50.31
C ARG A 947 -42.16 1.90 -50.37
N GLY A 948 -42.04 3.19 -50.04
CA GLY A 948 -43.12 4.16 -50.05
C GLY A 948 -43.60 4.56 -51.45
N GLU A 949 -42.72 4.48 -52.46
CA GLU A 949 -43.07 4.82 -53.85
C GLU A 949 -44.05 3.82 -54.50
N ASP A 950 -44.02 2.54 -54.12
CA ASP A 950 -44.92 1.53 -54.71
C ASP A 950 -46.36 1.57 -54.15
N HIS A 951 -46.56 2.09 -52.93
CA HIS A 951 -47.88 2.14 -52.28
C HIS A 951 -48.64 3.45 -52.51
N PHE A 952 -47.94 4.55 -52.81
CA PHE A 952 -48.57 5.84 -53.11
C PHE A 952 -49.40 5.79 -54.41
N GLY A 953 -48.96 5.01 -55.41
CA GLY A 953 -49.73 4.77 -56.64
C GLY A 953 -51.04 4.00 -56.42
N VAL A 954 -51.05 3.04 -55.49
CA VAL A 954 -52.25 2.24 -55.18
C VAL A 954 -53.26 3.05 -54.34
N ALA A 955 -52.79 3.87 -53.40
CA ALA A 955 -53.64 4.77 -52.61
C ALA A 955 -54.27 5.88 -53.47
N MET A 956 -53.50 6.49 -54.38
CA MET A 956 -54.05 7.43 -55.37
C MET A 956 -55.03 6.74 -56.33
N GLY A 957 -54.74 5.52 -56.77
CA GLY A 957 -55.62 4.73 -57.64
C GLY A 957 -56.97 4.39 -56.97
N LEU A 958 -56.94 3.93 -55.72
CA LEU A 958 -58.16 3.64 -54.95
C LEU A 958 -58.95 4.91 -54.61
N GLY A 959 -58.26 5.99 -54.19
CA GLY A 959 -58.90 7.28 -53.93
C GLY A 959 -59.61 7.84 -55.17
N SER A 960 -58.96 7.76 -56.33
CA SER A 960 -59.54 8.17 -57.62
C SER A 960 -60.76 7.31 -57.99
N PHE A 961 -60.70 6.00 -57.77
CA PHE A 961 -61.80 5.08 -58.04
C PHE A 961 -63.02 5.38 -57.17
N PHE A 962 -62.83 5.59 -55.86
CA PHE A 962 -63.93 5.94 -54.96
C PHE A 962 -64.53 7.31 -55.27
N PHE A 963 -63.72 8.29 -55.68
CA PHE A 963 -64.22 9.61 -56.08
C PHE A 963 -65.08 9.53 -57.35
N VAL A 964 -64.65 8.77 -58.36
CA VAL A 964 -65.41 8.55 -59.59
C VAL A 964 -66.70 7.76 -59.33
N ALA A 965 -66.64 6.73 -58.47
CA ALA A 965 -67.81 5.94 -58.08
C ALA A 965 -68.85 6.79 -57.32
N ALA A 966 -68.40 7.62 -56.37
CA ALA A 966 -69.28 8.54 -55.63
C ALA A 966 -69.92 9.59 -56.55
N PHE A 967 -69.16 10.12 -57.52
CA PHE A 967 -69.67 11.08 -58.49
C PHE A 967 -70.70 10.43 -59.44
N ALA A 968 -70.44 9.22 -59.92
CA ALA A 968 -71.38 8.47 -60.76
C ALA A 968 -72.68 8.11 -60.01
N LEU A 969 -72.58 7.71 -58.74
CA LEU A 969 -73.74 7.45 -57.89
C LEU A 969 -74.52 8.73 -57.59
N GLY A 970 -73.84 9.86 -57.38
CA GLY A 970 -74.47 11.18 -57.20
C GLY A 970 -75.24 11.66 -58.43
N ILE A 971 -74.68 11.44 -59.64
CA ILE A 971 -75.36 11.74 -60.90
C ILE A 971 -76.56 10.81 -61.10
N ALA A 972 -76.40 9.50 -60.90
CA ALA A 972 -77.50 8.54 -61.02
C ALA A 972 -78.63 8.84 -60.02
N GLY A 973 -78.29 9.21 -58.78
CA GLY A 973 -79.23 9.64 -57.76
C GLY A 973 -79.96 10.93 -58.14
N SER A 974 -79.26 11.91 -58.71
CA SER A 974 -79.86 13.16 -59.18
C SER A 974 -80.81 12.96 -60.37
N ILE A 975 -80.45 12.09 -61.33
CA ILE A 975 -81.31 11.73 -62.46
C ILE A 975 -82.57 10.98 -61.98
N TYR A 976 -82.42 10.06 -61.03
CA TYR A 976 -83.54 9.35 -60.42
C TYR A 976 -84.47 10.30 -59.67
N TYR A 977 -83.90 11.25 -58.91
CA TYR A 977 -84.67 12.25 -58.18
C TYR A 977 -85.43 13.20 -59.11
N GLN A 978 -84.83 13.64 -60.23
CA GLN A 978 -85.51 14.48 -61.21
C GLN A 978 -86.62 13.74 -61.96
N ARG A 979 -86.44 12.45 -62.28
CA ARG A 979 -87.50 11.64 -62.91
C ARG A 979 -88.71 11.34 -62.02
N ARG A 980 -88.59 11.51 -60.69
CA ARG A 980 -89.68 11.28 -59.74
C ARG A 980 -90.47 12.56 -59.42
N ARG A 981 -90.00 13.72 -59.90
CA ARG A 981 -90.57 15.05 -59.60
C ARG A 981 -91.22 15.75 -60.80
N GLY A 982 -91.11 15.19 -62.00
CA GLY A 982 -92.00 15.46 -63.14
C GLY A 982 -92.97 14.31 -63.29
#